data_AF-A0A918RIM2-F1
#
_entry.id   AF-A0A918RIM2-F1
#
_cell.length_a   1.000
_cell.length_b   1.000
_cell.length_c   1.000
_cell.angle_alpha   90.00
_cell.angle_beta   90.00
_cell.angle_gamma   90.00
#
_symmetry.space_group_name_H-M   'P 1'
#
loop_
_entity.id
_entity.type
_entity.pdbx_description
1 polymer ?
#
loop_
_entity_poly.entity_id
_entity_poly.type
_entity_poly.pdbx_seq_one_letter_code
_entity_poly.pdbx_strand_id
1 'polypeptide(L)'
;MLLTGRCNVIRSVNLLLLPLMFLASVVSAKTVHIAGDSTASNYGVEVFPRMGWGQALADFYTGKHRVNNLAQGGRSSRSFIDEGFFAELESAVVEGDLVLIQFGHNDAKDHSPERYTSPDGEYQEFLMRYVAMARAKKATPVLLTSIVRRKFEDGKLVPTHGDYPAAMRALAAAEGIALIDLNQLSRQWVSSLGEEASKQVYLHLPGEDGLIEDNSHFSQFGAYRLAAMVAQSLNQQGLLQLDLPTPRFLRVEQDGSGDTTRIQDALDKLAGSDGPAVILVGEGVFDEQLFMTRDNVAIVGKGRDKTTIKTSLLRANWRQDHSDDWGASTINIKASDLSFLQLRVVNDYGIVRGDHSHQFALRLLSGTRILSEDSVFITGGADTVSLWNKDAGMYYHRRAYFEGYTDFVCPRGWSYITDSTFFSRGGAAAIWHDGERAEDQKLVIKNSSFDGVENFILGRRHYDAQFYLINNRYSDNLADLPIFRVTYDDPAKNRANLWGDRAYYFGSQKAGRPYAWLNNNITAEQAKISARDTFGARWDPEAKLAQIKAQVGLFESPLRNAALNQPTTDAPVALRMASQHIERFPKPWLMRKSDGAYVWSYTHGLVLMGMQRLATHAPEADAEQFRRYAKAYADHFIDESGRIESLDLTEFNIDSINAGNILFELYADTGDARYKSAMDQLRTQLRWQPRTDSGGFWHKRKYPWQIWLDGLYMAQPFYVRYASEFESVPAVYEDSVQQFVRIEMETRDPETGLLYHAWDESKLQPWADPKTGRAPGFWSRAMGWYAMALVDTYEHLPADHPGRESLAAILKRLVAALAPYQHQTGLWYQVPDQGHRADNWLEASGSAMFVYAIAKGVRLSMLDSVYLPIAERGYQGLLDELISVEDGVVHLNNVCRSAGLGGEPYRSGSYEYYVTTDRVRDDAHGIGAFLLAASEMLIIEQSGDSSLRSE
;
A
#
# COMPACT_ATOMS: atom_id res chain seq x y z
N MET A 1 -55.24 -8.62 -62.02
CA MET A 1 -54.36 -9.54 -61.30
C MET A 1 -52.90 -9.14 -61.55
N LEU A 2 -52.31 -8.44 -60.55
CA LEU A 2 -50.89 -8.38 -60.15
C LEU A 2 -49.87 -7.98 -61.26
N LEU A 3 -49.56 -6.70 -61.53
CA LEU A 3 -48.88 -5.63 -60.73
C LEU A 3 -47.46 -6.07 -60.28
N THR A 4 -46.31 -5.38 -60.43
CA THR A 4 -45.83 -4.02 -60.81
C THR A 4 -44.32 -4.05 -60.42
N GLY A 5 -43.33 -3.64 -61.22
CA GLY A 5 -42.78 -2.26 -61.32
C GLY A 5 -41.70 -1.99 -60.25
N ARG A 6 -40.58 -1.28 -60.46
CA ARG A 6 -40.02 -0.48 -61.56
C ARG A 6 -38.55 -0.16 -61.24
N CYS A 7 -37.73 -0.09 -62.29
CA CYS A 7 -36.75 0.96 -62.68
C CYS A 7 -35.65 1.54 -61.75
N ASN A 8 -34.45 1.63 -62.37
CA ASN A 8 -33.64 2.85 -62.64
C ASN A 8 -32.40 3.23 -61.79
N VAL A 9 -31.21 3.06 -62.41
CA VAL A 9 -30.33 4.13 -62.99
C VAL A 9 -29.45 5.03 -62.06
N ILE A 10 -28.12 4.85 -62.21
CA ILE A 10 -27.03 5.86 -62.44
C ILE A 10 -26.29 6.61 -61.28
N ARG A 11 -24.95 6.46 -61.33
CA ARG A 11 -23.76 7.37 -61.13
C ARG A 11 -23.18 7.77 -59.75
N SER A 12 -21.86 7.50 -59.68
CA SER A 12 -20.73 8.31 -59.15
C SER A 12 -20.62 8.43 -57.61
N VAL A 13 -19.47 8.18 -56.96
CA VAL A 13 -18.24 9.00 -56.96
C VAL A 13 -17.04 8.20 -56.37
N ASN A 14 -15.84 8.41 -56.92
CA ASN A 14 -14.53 8.00 -56.37
C ASN A 14 -14.26 8.61 -54.99
N LEU A 15 -13.70 7.86 -54.04
CA LEU A 15 -12.74 8.41 -53.08
C LEU A 15 -11.72 7.36 -52.60
N LEU A 16 -10.47 7.80 -52.51
CA LEU A 16 -9.25 7.04 -52.25
C LEU A 16 -9.27 6.30 -50.90
N LEU A 17 -8.88 5.02 -50.92
CA LEU A 17 -8.32 4.30 -49.78
C LEU A 17 -6.82 4.62 -49.68
N LEU A 18 -6.46 5.58 -48.83
CA LEU A 18 -5.11 5.72 -48.30
C LEU A 18 -4.94 4.70 -47.17
N PRO A 19 -3.93 3.80 -47.21
CA PRO A 19 -3.55 3.07 -46.01
C PRO A 19 -2.76 4.05 -45.13
N LEU A 20 -3.33 4.37 -43.96
CA LEU A 20 -2.57 4.99 -42.87
C LEU A 20 -1.46 4.00 -42.49
N MET A 21 -0.23 4.26 -42.95
CA MET A 21 0.97 3.61 -42.44
C MET A 21 1.07 3.94 -40.95
N PHE A 22 0.80 2.95 -40.09
CA PHE A 22 1.31 2.94 -38.72
C PHE A 22 2.84 2.91 -38.80
N LEU A 23 3.49 4.07 -38.70
CA LEU A 23 4.88 4.14 -38.30
C LEU A 23 4.96 3.79 -36.81
N ALA A 24 5.08 2.50 -36.51
CA ALA A 24 5.64 2.08 -35.24
C ALA A 24 7.12 2.51 -35.23
N SER A 25 7.45 3.54 -34.45
CA SER A 25 8.83 3.90 -34.18
C SER A 25 9.52 2.71 -33.50
N VAL A 26 10.46 2.05 -34.19
CA VAL A 26 11.34 1.07 -33.58
C VAL A 26 12.28 1.85 -32.66
N VAL A 27 12.02 1.83 -31.35
CA VAL A 27 12.95 2.37 -30.35
C VAL A 27 14.20 1.50 -30.37
N SER A 28 15.35 2.07 -30.73
CA SER A 28 16.65 1.38 -30.73
C SER A 28 17.08 1.01 -29.29
N ALA A 29 17.68 -0.16 -29.12
CA ALA A 29 18.25 -0.63 -27.85
C ALA A 29 19.44 0.26 -27.44
N LYS A 30 19.29 1.03 -26.36
CA LYS A 30 20.34 1.87 -25.76
C LYS A 30 21.13 1.15 -24.68
N THR A 31 22.42 1.46 -24.55
CA THR A 31 23.23 1.16 -23.37
C THR A 31 23.26 2.38 -22.43
N VAL A 32 23.12 2.12 -21.13
CA VAL A 32 23.26 3.12 -20.06
C VAL A 32 24.62 2.94 -19.42
N HIS A 33 25.52 3.89 -19.66
CA HIS A 33 26.83 3.90 -19.04
C HIS A 33 26.79 4.72 -17.75
N ILE A 34 27.43 4.23 -16.69
CA ILE A 34 27.50 4.94 -15.40
C ILE A 34 28.95 5.26 -15.08
N ALA A 35 29.26 6.55 -14.94
CA ALA A 35 30.48 7.06 -14.35
C ALA A 35 30.16 7.59 -12.95
N GLY A 36 30.82 7.06 -11.92
CA GLY A 36 30.59 7.53 -10.57
C GLY A 36 31.43 6.91 -9.47
N ASP A 37 31.03 7.19 -8.23
CA ASP A 37 31.77 6.85 -7.01
C ASP A 37 31.28 5.55 -6.33
N SER A 38 31.68 5.32 -5.07
CA SER A 38 31.36 4.11 -4.29
C SER A 38 29.87 3.87 -4.07
N THR A 39 29.04 4.91 -4.17
CA THR A 39 27.60 4.80 -4.00
C THR A 39 26.92 4.13 -5.21
N ALA A 40 27.55 4.18 -6.38
CA ALA A 40 27.07 3.60 -7.62
C ALA A 40 27.70 2.24 -7.97
N SER A 41 28.84 1.88 -7.37
CA SER A 41 29.69 0.74 -7.78
C SER A 41 29.05 -0.65 -7.66
N ASN A 42 29.63 -1.62 -8.38
CA ASN A 42 29.30 -3.04 -8.23
C ASN A 42 30.04 -3.66 -7.04
N TYR A 43 29.33 -4.43 -6.21
CA TYR A 43 29.87 -5.20 -5.08
C TYR A 43 29.56 -6.70 -5.24
N GLY A 44 30.49 -7.55 -4.81
CA GLY A 44 30.32 -9.00 -4.83
C GLY A 44 29.55 -9.55 -3.63
N VAL A 45 29.26 -10.85 -3.66
CA VAL A 45 28.48 -11.56 -2.63
C VAL A 45 29.18 -11.60 -1.26
N GLU A 46 30.50 -11.43 -1.24
CA GLU A 46 31.35 -11.46 -0.05
C GLU A 46 31.14 -10.26 0.89
N VAL A 47 30.62 -9.14 0.39
CA VAL A 47 30.29 -7.95 1.20
C VAL A 47 28.78 -7.68 1.26
N PHE A 48 27.96 -8.61 0.78
CA PHE A 48 26.50 -8.52 0.86
C PHE A 48 26.05 -8.33 2.33
N PRO A 49 25.06 -7.46 2.62
CA PRO A 49 24.13 -6.77 1.73
C PRO A 49 24.60 -5.40 1.20
N ARG A 50 25.90 -5.06 1.24
CA ARG A 50 26.37 -3.83 0.58
C ARG A 50 26.12 -3.91 -0.93
N MET A 51 25.50 -2.87 -1.49
CA MET A 51 25.20 -2.79 -2.93
C MET A 51 25.20 -1.32 -3.39
N GLY A 52 25.63 -1.06 -4.63
CA GLY A 52 25.55 0.27 -5.24
C GLY A 52 24.27 0.45 -6.04
N TRP A 53 23.80 1.70 -6.17
CA TRP A 53 22.58 1.97 -6.96
C TRP A 53 22.79 1.66 -8.45
N GLY A 54 24.00 1.85 -8.99
CA GLY A 54 24.33 1.50 -10.37
C GLY A 54 24.32 0.00 -10.63
N GLN A 55 24.69 -0.80 -9.62
CA GLN A 55 24.57 -2.26 -9.66
C GLN A 55 23.11 -2.68 -9.72
N ALA A 56 22.25 -2.08 -8.91
CA ALA A 56 20.82 -2.38 -8.88
C ALA A 56 20.08 -1.88 -10.13
N LEU A 57 20.56 -0.80 -10.77
CA LEU A 57 19.93 -0.22 -11.96
C LEU A 57 19.84 -1.21 -13.13
N ALA A 58 20.79 -2.14 -13.25
CA ALA A 58 20.78 -3.18 -14.28
C ALA A 58 19.48 -4.01 -14.28
N ASP A 59 18.91 -4.25 -13.09
CA ASP A 59 17.72 -5.07 -12.94
C ASP A 59 16.42 -4.37 -13.37
N PHE A 60 16.48 -3.07 -13.66
CA PHE A 60 15.34 -2.30 -14.19
C PHE A 60 15.22 -2.41 -15.72
N TYR A 61 16.24 -2.99 -16.36
CA TYR A 61 16.41 -3.05 -17.81
C TYR A 61 16.78 -4.47 -18.25
N THR A 62 15.84 -5.41 -18.07
CA THR A 62 16.10 -6.86 -18.24
C THR A 62 15.82 -7.41 -19.65
N GLY A 63 15.36 -6.57 -20.59
CA GLY A 63 15.07 -6.96 -21.98
C GLY A 63 15.88 -6.16 -23.02
N LYS A 64 15.34 -5.03 -23.47
CA LYS A 64 15.83 -4.25 -24.63
C LYS A 64 17.05 -3.38 -24.34
N HIS A 65 17.25 -2.98 -23.09
CA HIS A 65 18.30 -2.04 -22.69
C HIS A 65 19.37 -2.75 -21.86
N ARG A 66 20.58 -2.18 -21.83
CA ARG A 66 21.70 -2.72 -21.04
C ARG A 66 22.27 -1.63 -20.13
N VAL A 67 22.78 -2.02 -18.97
CA VAL A 67 23.51 -1.12 -18.08
C VAL A 67 24.97 -1.55 -18.05
N ASN A 68 25.86 -0.61 -18.37
CA ASN A 68 27.30 -0.75 -18.23
C ASN A 68 27.76 0.15 -17.06
N ASN A 69 27.86 -0.44 -15.87
CA ASN A 69 28.25 0.30 -14.67
C ASN A 69 29.78 0.29 -14.48
N LEU A 70 30.41 1.43 -14.77
CA LEU A 70 31.86 1.65 -14.61
C LEU A 70 32.19 2.41 -13.31
N ALA A 71 31.20 2.66 -12.44
CA ALA A 71 31.43 3.39 -11.20
C ALA A 71 32.36 2.63 -10.25
N GLN A 72 33.32 3.34 -9.65
CA GLN A 72 34.37 2.74 -8.84
C GLN A 72 34.50 3.40 -7.47
N GLY A 73 34.65 2.57 -6.45
CA GLY A 73 34.76 3.02 -5.07
C GLY A 73 35.94 3.97 -4.84
N GLY A 74 35.70 5.07 -4.13
CA GLY A 74 36.75 6.03 -3.76
C GLY A 74 37.21 6.99 -4.86
N ARG A 75 36.54 7.03 -6.03
CA ARG A 75 36.92 7.93 -7.13
C ARG A 75 36.16 9.26 -7.06
N SER A 76 36.81 10.34 -7.50
CA SER A 76 36.22 11.67 -7.70
C SER A 76 36.08 11.98 -9.19
N SER A 77 35.48 13.13 -9.53
CA SER A 77 35.37 13.59 -10.93
C SER A 77 36.74 13.67 -11.64
N ARG A 78 37.79 14.04 -10.89
CA ARG A 78 39.20 14.05 -11.31
C ARG A 78 39.81 12.65 -11.35
N SER A 79 39.80 11.94 -10.22
CA SER A 79 40.59 10.70 -10.11
C SER A 79 40.06 9.58 -11.01
N PHE A 80 38.77 9.59 -11.36
CA PHE A 80 38.20 8.66 -12.34
C PHE A 80 38.82 8.83 -13.74
N ILE A 81 39.20 10.05 -14.12
CA ILE A 81 39.93 10.33 -15.37
C ILE A 81 41.39 9.91 -15.22
N ASP A 82 42.06 10.37 -14.17
CA ASP A 82 43.50 10.18 -13.98
C ASP A 82 43.87 8.69 -13.85
N GLU A 83 42.95 7.87 -13.34
CA GLU A 83 43.12 6.43 -13.18
C GLU A 83 42.66 5.60 -14.39
N GLY A 84 42.21 6.23 -15.49
CA GLY A 84 41.96 5.57 -16.77
C GLY A 84 40.52 5.07 -17.03
N PHE A 85 39.62 5.15 -16.06
CA PHE A 85 38.22 4.71 -16.24
C PHE A 85 37.44 5.58 -17.25
N PHE A 86 37.84 6.85 -17.42
CA PHE A 86 37.29 7.71 -18.47
C PHE A 86 37.58 7.18 -19.88
N ALA A 87 38.78 6.64 -20.12
CA ALA A 87 39.15 6.09 -21.42
C ALA A 87 38.36 4.81 -21.73
N GLU A 88 38.11 3.98 -20.72
CA GLU A 88 37.24 2.81 -20.84
C GLU A 88 35.81 3.22 -21.19
N LEU A 89 35.25 4.22 -20.48
CA LEU A 89 33.95 4.79 -20.80
C LEU A 89 33.87 5.31 -22.23
N GLU A 90 34.84 6.13 -22.66
CA GLU A 90 34.90 6.70 -24.01
C GLU A 90 34.97 5.63 -25.11
N SER A 91 35.64 4.51 -24.82
CA SER A 91 35.73 3.38 -25.75
C SER A 91 34.42 2.61 -25.88
N ALA A 92 33.60 2.59 -24.83
CA ALA A 92 32.37 1.82 -24.76
C ALA A 92 31.14 2.57 -25.30
N VAL A 93 31.11 3.90 -25.17
CA VAL A 93 29.95 4.74 -25.55
C VAL A 93 29.83 4.85 -27.08
N VAL A 94 28.62 4.58 -27.59
CA VAL A 94 28.26 4.74 -29.02
C VAL A 94 27.08 5.70 -29.22
N GLU A 95 26.78 6.01 -30.49
CA GLU A 95 25.67 6.90 -30.87
C GLU A 95 24.32 6.38 -30.34
N GLY A 96 23.59 7.26 -29.63
CA GLY A 96 22.27 6.94 -29.06
C GLY A 96 22.27 6.42 -27.62
N ASP A 97 23.45 6.15 -27.03
CA ASP A 97 23.58 5.73 -25.63
C ASP A 97 23.27 6.85 -24.63
N LEU A 98 23.13 6.47 -23.35
CA LEU A 98 23.04 7.38 -22.21
C LEU A 98 24.30 7.29 -21.35
N VAL A 99 24.77 8.44 -20.86
CA VAL A 99 25.92 8.51 -19.95
C VAL A 99 25.50 9.22 -18.66
N LEU A 100 25.33 8.45 -17.59
CA LEU A 100 24.99 8.92 -16.25
C LEU A 100 26.28 9.30 -15.50
N ILE A 101 26.37 10.53 -15.02
CA ILE A 101 27.58 11.09 -14.40
C ILE A 101 27.25 11.53 -12.97
N GLN A 102 27.76 10.80 -11.98
CA GLN A 102 27.52 11.07 -10.55
C GLN A 102 28.82 11.18 -9.77
N PHE A 103 29.15 12.38 -9.28
CA PHE A 103 30.33 12.64 -8.43
C PHE A 103 29.99 13.61 -7.30
N GLY A 104 30.96 13.94 -6.45
CA GLY A 104 30.82 14.88 -5.32
C GLY A 104 31.19 14.29 -3.94
N HIS A 105 31.11 12.96 -3.73
CA HIS A 105 31.44 12.36 -2.43
C HIS A 105 32.91 12.42 -2.06
N ASN A 106 33.77 12.18 -3.05
CA ASN A 106 35.22 12.13 -2.88
C ASN A 106 35.90 13.45 -3.27
N ASP A 107 35.24 14.23 -4.14
CA ASP A 107 35.64 15.58 -4.53
C ASP A 107 35.75 16.51 -3.31
N ALA A 108 34.87 16.34 -2.32
CA ALA A 108 34.86 17.11 -1.07
C ALA A 108 36.02 16.81 -0.09
N LYS A 109 36.93 15.88 -0.40
CA LYS A 109 38.03 15.49 0.51
C LYS A 109 39.27 16.36 0.32
N ASP A 110 39.27 17.53 0.94
CA ASP A 110 40.39 18.50 0.94
C ASP A 110 41.75 17.94 1.37
N HIS A 111 41.76 16.94 2.25
CA HIS A 111 42.94 16.20 2.69
C HIS A 111 43.46 15.15 1.69
N SER A 112 42.82 15.01 0.53
CA SER A 112 43.20 14.10 -0.56
C SER A 112 43.36 14.89 -1.86
N PRO A 113 44.51 15.55 -2.11
CA PRO A 113 44.73 16.41 -3.27
C PRO A 113 44.46 15.74 -4.63
N GLU A 114 44.69 14.43 -4.71
CA GLU A 114 44.45 13.61 -5.91
C GLU A 114 42.96 13.39 -6.20
N ARG A 115 42.08 13.66 -5.23
CA ARG A 115 40.62 13.53 -5.35
C ARG A 115 39.91 14.88 -5.30
N TYR A 116 40.47 15.83 -4.55
CA TYR A 116 39.85 17.13 -4.32
C TYR A 116 39.69 17.93 -5.61
N THR A 117 38.54 18.61 -5.73
CA THR A 117 38.26 19.58 -6.80
C THR A 117 37.41 20.72 -6.22
N SER A 118 37.78 21.99 -6.41
CA SER A 118 36.95 23.10 -5.92
C SER A 118 35.52 23.10 -6.51
N PRO A 119 34.44 23.26 -5.71
CA PRO A 119 33.05 23.24 -6.20
C PRO A 119 32.74 24.25 -7.32
N ASP A 120 33.20 25.49 -7.16
CA ASP A 120 32.90 26.61 -8.08
C ASP A 120 33.91 26.75 -9.23
N GLY A 121 34.75 25.74 -9.44
CA GLY A 121 35.81 25.75 -10.46
C GLY A 121 36.08 24.36 -11.00
N GLU A 122 37.17 23.74 -10.53
CA GLU A 122 37.67 22.45 -11.02
C GLU A 122 36.58 21.36 -11.13
N TYR A 123 35.65 21.28 -10.17
CA TYR A 123 34.60 20.26 -10.20
C TYR A 123 33.74 20.36 -11.47
N GLN A 124 33.29 21.57 -11.82
CA GLN A 124 32.49 21.80 -13.02
C GLN A 124 33.31 21.58 -14.30
N GLU A 125 34.59 21.97 -14.30
CA GLU A 125 35.51 21.72 -15.42
C GLU A 125 35.66 20.23 -15.71
N PHE A 126 35.82 19.41 -14.67
CA PHE A 126 35.91 17.96 -14.82
C PHE A 126 34.59 17.36 -15.32
N LEU A 127 33.44 17.76 -14.76
CA LEU A 127 32.12 17.30 -15.23
C LEU A 127 31.91 17.60 -16.72
N MET A 128 32.35 18.77 -17.20
CA MET A 128 32.23 19.14 -18.61
C MET A 128 33.04 18.25 -19.56
N ARG A 129 34.11 17.60 -19.09
CA ARG A 129 34.86 16.63 -19.91
C ARG A 129 34.02 15.40 -20.25
N TYR A 130 33.25 14.89 -19.29
CA TYR A 130 32.32 13.77 -19.53
C TYR A 130 31.19 14.16 -20.46
N VAL A 131 30.63 15.36 -20.26
CA VAL A 131 29.54 15.91 -21.10
C VAL A 131 30.02 16.12 -22.54
N ALA A 132 31.22 16.69 -22.72
CA ALA A 132 31.81 16.91 -24.05
C ALA A 132 32.06 15.58 -24.77
N MET A 133 32.59 14.56 -24.08
CA MET A 133 32.78 13.23 -24.64
C MET A 133 31.46 12.60 -25.09
N ALA A 134 30.42 12.61 -24.24
CA ALA A 134 29.12 12.07 -24.59
C ALA A 134 28.53 12.78 -25.82
N ARG A 135 28.55 14.12 -25.85
CA ARG A 135 28.09 14.92 -26.99
C ARG A 135 28.87 14.61 -28.27
N ALA A 136 30.20 14.46 -28.20
CA ALA A 136 31.04 14.11 -29.35
C ALA A 136 30.71 12.72 -29.92
N LYS A 137 30.30 11.78 -29.07
CA LYS A 137 29.84 10.44 -29.45
C LYS A 137 28.36 10.40 -29.86
N LYS A 138 27.66 11.53 -29.82
CA LYS A 138 26.18 11.64 -29.99
C LYS A 138 25.41 10.76 -28.99
N ALA A 139 25.96 10.58 -27.80
CA ALA A 139 25.27 10.03 -26.65
C ALA A 139 24.67 11.17 -25.82
N THR A 140 23.68 10.85 -25.00
CA THR A 140 22.99 11.84 -24.16
C THR A 140 23.60 11.84 -22.74
N PRO A 141 24.29 12.91 -22.32
CA PRO A 141 24.79 13.04 -20.96
C PRO A 141 23.67 13.39 -19.98
N VAL A 142 23.71 12.80 -18.79
CA VAL A 142 22.80 13.09 -17.68
C VAL A 142 23.66 13.29 -16.42
N LEU A 143 23.52 14.44 -15.77
CA LEU A 143 24.19 14.73 -14.51
C LEU A 143 23.33 14.25 -13.33
N LEU A 144 23.98 13.67 -12.32
CA LEU A 144 23.34 13.19 -11.09
C LEU A 144 24.05 13.80 -9.87
N THR A 145 23.34 14.59 -9.06
CA THR A 145 23.93 15.19 -7.86
C THR A 145 24.31 14.11 -6.83
N SER A 146 25.31 14.40 -5.98
CA SER A 146 25.75 13.45 -4.95
C SER A 146 24.65 13.13 -3.94
N ILE A 147 24.37 11.85 -3.71
CA ILE A 147 23.39 11.34 -2.74
C ILE A 147 23.73 11.81 -1.31
N VAL A 148 22.74 12.02 -0.43
CA VAL A 148 22.99 12.37 0.97
C VAL A 148 23.71 11.25 1.75
N ARG A 149 24.51 11.63 2.76
CA ARG A 149 24.98 10.70 3.80
C ARG A 149 23.99 10.77 4.97
N ARG A 150 23.84 9.66 5.70
CA ARG A 150 23.03 9.65 6.92
C ARG A 150 23.77 10.36 8.05
N LYS A 151 23.39 11.60 8.35
CA LYS A 151 23.87 12.34 9.51
C LYS A 151 22.73 13.17 10.11
N PHE A 152 22.34 12.84 11.34
CA PHE A 152 21.29 13.55 12.06
C PHE A 152 21.90 14.36 13.22
N GLU A 153 21.40 15.58 13.41
CA GLU A 153 21.67 16.44 14.56
C GLU A 153 20.32 16.96 15.05
N ASP A 154 20.02 16.79 16.35
CA ASP A 154 18.73 17.12 16.96
C ASP A 154 17.51 16.61 16.17
N GLY A 155 17.60 15.37 15.68
CA GLY A 155 16.54 14.71 14.91
C GLY A 155 16.37 15.21 13.47
N LYS A 156 17.25 16.09 12.97
CA LYS A 156 17.21 16.63 11.60
C LYS A 156 18.38 16.16 10.75
N LEU A 157 18.11 15.78 9.51
CA LEU A 157 19.14 15.40 8.54
C LEU A 157 19.94 16.63 8.10
N VAL A 158 21.24 16.64 8.37
CA VAL A 158 22.13 17.76 8.06
C VAL A 158 22.92 17.55 6.75
N PRO A 159 23.22 18.61 5.98
CA PRO A 159 24.04 18.51 4.78
C PRO A 159 25.48 18.05 5.09
N THR A 160 26.04 17.20 4.24
CA THR A 160 27.41 16.67 4.41
C THR A 160 28.34 16.88 3.21
N HIS A 161 27.83 17.48 2.14
CA HIS A 161 28.52 17.58 0.84
C HIS A 161 28.79 19.03 0.41
N GLY A 162 28.73 20.00 1.33
CA GLY A 162 28.98 21.41 1.02
C GLY A 162 28.24 21.91 -0.23
N ASP A 163 28.95 22.62 -1.09
CA ASP A 163 28.39 23.30 -2.27
C ASP A 163 28.34 22.42 -3.54
N TYR A 164 28.86 21.19 -3.51
CA TYR A 164 28.94 20.32 -4.70
C TYR A 164 27.58 20.03 -5.37
N PRO A 165 26.49 19.74 -4.63
CA PRO A 165 25.17 19.60 -5.26
C PRO A 165 24.69 20.90 -5.94
N ALA A 166 24.98 22.07 -5.36
CA ALA A 166 24.60 23.36 -5.92
C ALA A 166 25.41 23.68 -7.18
N ALA A 167 26.73 23.44 -7.16
CA ALA A 167 27.61 23.60 -8.30
C ALA A 167 27.16 22.76 -9.51
N MET A 168 26.78 21.50 -9.30
CA MET A 168 26.29 20.65 -10.40
C MET A 168 24.93 21.13 -10.94
N ARG A 169 24.01 21.58 -10.09
CA ARG A 169 22.73 22.18 -10.54
C ARG A 169 22.97 23.42 -11.40
N ALA A 170 23.87 24.29 -10.96
CA ALA A 170 24.24 25.50 -11.69
C ALA A 170 24.83 25.17 -13.06
N LEU A 171 25.74 24.18 -13.13
CA LEU A 171 26.32 23.71 -14.38
C LEU A 171 25.25 23.14 -15.33
N ALA A 172 24.37 22.27 -14.83
CA ALA A 172 23.31 21.67 -15.64
C ALA A 172 22.36 22.72 -16.23
N ALA A 173 22.00 23.73 -15.45
CA ALA A 173 21.15 24.84 -15.89
C ALA A 173 21.86 25.73 -16.92
N ALA A 174 23.13 26.07 -16.70
CA ALA A 174 23.91 26.91 -17.60
C ALA A 174 24.13 26.25 -18.98
N GLU A 175 24.33 24.93 -19.01
CA GLU A 175 24.72 24.18 -20.20
C GLU A 175 23.58 23.39 -20.85
N GLY A 176 22.36 23.49 -20.30
CA GLY A 176 21.17 22.77 -20.79
C GLY A 176 21.34 21.25 -20.76
N ILE A 177 21.90 20.71 -19.68
CA ILE A 177 22.14 19.27 -19.52
C ILE A 177 21.01 18.65 -18.69
N ALA A 178 20.56 17.45 -19.06
CA ALA A 178 19.59 16.70 -18.26
C ALA A 178 20.15 16.46 -16.84
N LEU A 179 19.34 16.72 -15.81
CA LEU A 179 19.72 16.60 -14.42
C LEU A 179 18.76 15.68 -13.68
N ILE A 180 19.31 14.74 -12.91
CA ILE A 180 18.58 14.05 -11.85
C ILE A 180 19.15 14.54 -10.53
N ASP A 181 18.36 15.33 -9.79
CA ASP A 181 18.79 15.86 -8.49
C ASP A 181 18.67 14.80 -7.38
N LEU A 182 19.51 13.77 -7.47
CA LEU A 182 19.50 12.64 -6.56
C LEU A 182 19.83 13.03 -5.12
N ASN A 183 20.56 14.13 -4.90
CA ASN A 183 20.74 14.75 -3.59
C ASN A 183 19.41 15.19 -2.98
N GLN A 184 18.60 15.95 -3.71
CA GLN A 184 17.30 16.41 -3.20
C GLN A 184 16.36 15.24 -2.94
N LEU A 185 16.27 14.30 -3.89
CA LEU A 185 15.40 13.12 -3.79
C LEU A 185 15.75 12.24 -2.59
N SER A 186 17.04 11.93 -2.43
CA SER A 186 17.51 11.13 -1.30
C SER A 186 17.39 11.87 0.03
N ARG A 187 17.60 13.19 0.07
CA ARG A 187 17.41 14.02 1.27
C ARG A 187 15.97 13.96 1.77
N GLN A 188 15.01 14.16 0.86
CA GLN A 188 13.58 14.13 1.19
C GLN A 188 13.20 12.76 1.78
N TRP A 189 13.65 11.68 1.13
CA TRP A 189 13.36 10.33 1.60
C TRP A 189 13.99 9.99 2.95
N VAL A 190 15.29 10.25 3.12
CA VAL A 190 15.99 9.91 4.37
C VAL A 190 15.46 10.77 5.52
N SER A 191 15.09 12.03 5.26
CA SER A 191 14.47 12.89 6.27
C SER A 191 13.10 12.38 6.71
N SER A 192 12.27 11.88 5.78
CA SER A 192 10.93 11.39 6.12
C SER A 192 10.94 10.09 6.93
N LEU A 193 12.01 9.28 6.82
CA LEU A 193 12.22 8.12 7.67
C LEU A 193 12.65 8.49 9.10
N GLY A 194 13.23 9.68 9.28
CA GLY A 194 13.88 10.05 10.54
C GLY A 194 15.13 9.21 10.85
N GLU A 195 15.71 9.45 12.01
CA GLU A 195 17.03 8.90 12.36
C GLU A 195 17.02 7.37 12.46
N GLU A 196 16.12 6.78 13.24
CA GLU A 196 16.15 5.34 13.49
C GLU A 196 15.72 4.52 12.26
N ALA A 197 14.60 4.85 11.62
CA ALA A 197 14.13 4.06 10.49
C ALA A 197 15.02 4.20 9.24
N SER A 198 15.82 5.28 9.12
CA SER A 198 16.75 5.44 8.00
C SER A 198 17.94 4.46 8.04
N LYS A 199 18.21 3.79 9.19
CA LYS A 199 19.27 2.76 9.27
C LYS A 199 19.12 1.66 8.22
N GLN A 200 17.88 1.29 7.86
CA GLN A 200 17.62 0.25 6.86
C GLN A 200 18.09 0.60 5.43
N VAL A 201 18.26 1.90 5.13
CA VAL A 201 18.73 2.38 3.82
C VAL A 201 20.24 2.17 3.68
N TYR A 202 20.96 2.24 4.79
CA TYR A 202 22.41 2.18 4.84
C TYR A 202 22.89 0.84 5.41
N LEU A 203 24.20 0.62 5.43
CA LEU A 203 24.77 -0.61 5.95
C LEU A 203 24.90 -0.52 7.48
N HIS A 204 23.84 -0.96 8.17
CA HIS A 204 23.75 -1.07 9.63
C HIS A 204 23.48 -2.52 10.00
N LEU A 205 24.51 -3.28 10.35
CA LEU A 205 24.40 -4.73 10.54
C LEU A 205 25.17 -5.22 11.77
N PRO A 206 24.67 -6.24 12.48
CA PRO A 206 25.48 -6.96 13.46
C PRO A 206 26.71 -7.58 12.78
N GLY A 207 27.91 -7.30 13.29
CA GLY A 207 29.17 -7.93 12.89
C GLY A 207 29.80 -8.74 14.02
N GLU A 208 30.77 -9.59 13.69
CA GLU A 208 31.46 -10.48 14.64
C GLU A 208 32.16 -9.71 15.79
N ASP A 209 32.65 -8.50 15.51
CA ASP A 209 33.33 -7.61 16.47
C ASP A 209 32.47 -6.40 16.93
N GLY A 210 31.17 -6.42 16.65
CA GLY A 210 30.24 -5.32 16.96
C GLY A 210 29.42 -4.83 15.77
N LEU A 211 28.61 -3.78 15.98
CA LEU A 211 27.74 -3.22 14.95
C LEU A 211 28.57 -2.52 13.85
N ILE A 212 28.38 -2.94 12.60
CA ILE A 212 28.90 -2.22 11.43
C ILE A 212 27.95 -1.04 11.19
N GLU A 213 28.42 0.18 11.46
CA GLU A 213 27.70 1.42 11.18
C GLU A 213 28.36 2.19 10.02
N ASP A 214 27.81 2.06 8.82
CA ASP A 214 28.26 2.78 7.64
C ASP A 214 27.11 3.63 7.10
N ASN A 215 27.24 4.94 7.27
CA ASN A 215 26.24 5.95 6.90
C ASN A 215 26.43 6.50 5.46
N SER A 216 27.26 5.84 4.64
CA SER A 216 27.54 6.25 3.25
C SER A 216 27.17 5.17 2.23
N HIS A 217 27.44 3.90 2.51
CA HIS A 217 27.11 2.80 1.59
C HIS A 217 25.76 2.18 1.92
N PHE A 218 25.09 1.66 0.89
CA PHE A 218 23.71 1.21 0.99
C PHE A 218 23.62 -0.29 1.30
N SER A 219 22.57 -0.63 2.05
CA SER A 219 22.03 -1.98 2.03
C SER A 219 21.45 -2.29 0.64
N GLN A 220 21.16 -3.56 0.36
CA GLN A 220 20.42 -3.95 -0.84
C GLN A 220 19.10 -3.15 -0.97
N PHE A 221 18.37 -2.99 0.13
CA PHE A 221 17.14 -2.20 0.14
C PHE A 221 17.39 -0.75 -0.31
N GLY A 222 18.40 -0.08 0.26
CA GLY A 222 18.76 1.28 -0.13
C GLY A 222 19.17 1.40 -1.59
N ALA A 223 19.98 0.47 -2.08
CA ALA A 223 20.47 0.46 -3.46
C ALA A 223 19.34 0.34 -4.49
N TYR A 224 18.40 -0.59 -4.31
CA TYR A 224 17.25 -0.73 -5.22
C TYR A 224 16.31 0.48 -5.17
N ARG A 225 16.14 1.13 -4.02
CA ARG A 225 15.30 2.34 -3.90
C ARG A 225 15.92 3.53 -4.63
N LEU A 226 17.23 3.73 -4.49
CA LEU A 226 17.95 4.79 -5.21
C LEU A 226 18.03 4.50 -6.71
N ALA A 227 18.26 3.25 -7.10
CA ALA A 227 18.21 2.82 -8.50
C ALA A 227 16.82 3.05 -9.11
N ALA A 228 15.75 2.77 -8.34
CA ALA A 228 14.38 3.07 -8.75
C ALA A 228 14.15 4.57 -8.96
N MET A 229 14.67 5.43 -8.08
CA MET A 229 14.61 6.88 -8.27
C MET A 229 15.27 7.30 -9.58
N VAL A 230 16.47 6.78 -9.87
CA VAL A 230 17.19 7.06 -11.12
C VAL A 230 16.40 6.56 -12.33
N ALA A 231 15.95 5.30 -12.31
CA ALA A 231 15.19 4.70 -13.41
C ALA A 231 13.87 5.45 -13.69
N GLN A 232 13.19 5.91 -12.63
CA GLN A 232 11.98 6.71 -12.75
C GLN A 232 12.25 8.10 -13.32
N SER A 233 13.30 8.79 -12.87
CA SER A 233 13.67 10.08 -13.43
C SER A 233 14.06 9.97 -14.90
N LEU A 234 14.79 8.92 -15.30
CA LEU A 234 15.11 8.65 -16.71
C LEU A 234 13.86 8.41 -17.55
N ASN A 235 12.88 7.69 -17.01
CA ASN A 235 11.61 7.44 -17.68
C ASN A 235 10.75 8.72 -17.78
N GLN A 236 10.64 9.51 -16.70
CA GLN A 236 9.88 10.77 -16.67
C GLN A 236 10.45 11.84 -17.60
N GLN A 237 11.77 11.90 -17.74
CA GLN A 237 12.44 12.82 -18.66
C GLN A 237 12.42 12.32 -20.12
N GLY A 238 11.79 11.17 -20.41
CA GLY A 238 11.75 10.58 -21.74
C GLY A 238 13.10 10.09 -22.26
N LEU A 239 14.09 9.92 -21.38
CA LEU A 239 15.46 9.53 -21.73
C LEU A 239 15.56 8.02 -21.97
N LEU A 240 14.91 7.22 -21.12
CA LEU A 240 14.92 5.75 -21.19
C LEU A 240 13.63 5.15 -20.63
N GLN A 241 12.98 4.28 -21.40
CA GLN A 241 11.77 3.59 -20.97
C GLN A 241 12.09 2.38 -20.07
N LEU A 242 11.29 2.18 -19.02
CA LEU A 242 11.34 0.96 -18.21
C LEU A 242 10.92 -0.27 -19.02
N ASP A 243 11.61 -1.39 -18.81
CA ASP A 243 11.32 -2.68 -19.47
C ASP A 243 11.02 -3.76 -18.43
N LEU A 244 9.98 -3.51 -17.63
CA LEU A 244 9.48 -4.43 -16.60
C LEU A 244 7.96 -4.57 -16.74
N PRO A 245 7.41 -5.79 -16.58
CA PRO A 245 5.96 -5.94 -16.47
C PRO A 245 5.48 -5.29 -15.18
N THR A 246 4.31 -4.66 -15.21
CA THR A 246 3.67 -4.09 -14.03
C THR A 246 2.90 -5.19 -13.30
N PRO A 247 3.32 -5.63 -12.10
CA PRO A 247 2.56 -6.59 -11.34
C PRO A 247 1.43 -5.89 -10.58
N ARG A 248 0.41 -6.67 -10.20
CA ARG A 248 -0.54 -6.23 -9.17
C ARG A 248 0.17 -6.26 -7.83
N PHE A 249 0.21 -5.13 -7.13
CA PHE A 249 0.78 -5.05 -5.79
C PHE A 249 -0.32 -5.10 -4.75
N LEU A 250 -0.07 -5.83 -3.66
CA LEU A 250 -0.86 -5.76 -2.44
C LEU A 250 0.07 -5.60 -1.24
N ARG A 251 -0.37 -4.87 -0.22
CA ARG A 251 0.31 -4.72 1.06
C ARG A 251 -0.49 -5.40 2.17
N VAL A 252 0.20 -6.09 3.06
CA VAL A 252 -0.36 -6.75 4.24
C VAL A 252 0.31 -6.14 5.46
N GLU A 253 -0.44 -5.48 6.34
CA GLU A 253 0.09 -4.95 7.60
C GLU A 253 -0.90 -5.30 8.72
N GLN A 254 -0.42 -5.93 9.80
CA GLN A 254 -1.28 -6.38 10.90
C GLN A 254 -1.98 -5.23 11.62
N ASP A 255 -1.42 -4.03 11.56
CA ASP A 255 -1.99 -2.81 12.15
C ASP A 255 -3.10 -2.17 11.29
N GLY A 256 -3.46 -2.80 10.17
CA GLY A 256 -4.52 -2.33 9.29
C GLY A 256 -4.09 -1.30 8.23
N SER A 257 -2.84 -0.85 8.25
CA SER A 257 -2.33 0.15 7.29
C SER A 257 -2.09 -0.38 5.87
N GLY A 258 -2.11 -1.71 5.69
CA GLY A 258 -2.04 -2.39 4.40
C GLY A 258 -3.42 -2.66 3.78
N ASP A 259 -3.42 -3.05 2.51
CA ASP A 259 -4.60 -3.41 1.71
C ASP A 259 -5.38 -4.60 2.31
N THR A 260 -4.71 -5.39 3.15
CA THR A 260 -5.25 -6.46 3.98
C THR A 260 -4.49 -6.53 5.31
N THR A 261 -5.08 -7.11 6.34
CA THR A 261 -4.40 -7.42 7.62
C THR A 261 -3.81 -8.83 7.63
N ARG A 262 -4.30 -9.69 6.74
CA ARG A 262 -3.95 -11.10 6.62
C ARG A 262 -3.37 -11.43 5.26
N ILE A 263 -2.39 -12.33 5.23
CA ILE A 263 -1.72 -12.70 3.98
C ILE A 263 -2.65 -13.54 3.10
N GLN A 264 -3.50 -14.39 3.71
CA GLN A 264 -4.45 -15.19 2.93
C GLN A 264 -5.48 -14.31 2.20
N ASP A 265 -5.99 -13.26 2.84
CA ASP A 265 -6.96 -12.37 2.22
C ASP A 265 -6.36 -11.65 1.00
N ALA A 266 -5.06 -11.31 1.04
CA ALA A 266 -4.36 -10.77 -0.13
C ALA A 266 -4.28 -11.80 -1.26
N LEU A 267 -4.02 -13.08 -0.96
CA LEU A 267 -4.04 -14.16 -1.95
C LEU A 267 -5.43 -14.38 -2.54
N ASP A 268 -6.48 -14.26 -1.74
CA ASP A 268 -7.86 -14.43 -2.18
C ASP A 268 -8.31 -13.26 -3.07
N LYS A 269 -7.92 -12.01 -2.75
CA LYS A 269 -8.14 -10.83 -3.62
C LYS A 269 -7.48 -10.97 -5.00
N LEU A 270 -6.47 -11.81 -5.10
CA LEU A 270 -5.75 -12.11 -6.33
C LEU A 270 -6.44 -13.19 -7.18
N ALA A 271 -7.44 -13.91 -6.66
CA ALA A 271 -8.12 -14.98 -7.38
C ALA A 271 -8.69 -14.51 -8.74
N GLY A 272 -8.59 -15.37 -9.77
CA GLY A 272 -9.16 -15.10 -11.10
C GLY A 272 -8.33 -14.22 -12.04
N SER A 273 -7.06 -13.93 -11.71
CA SER A 273 -6.14 -13.24 -12.63
C SER A 273 -4.82 -13.99 -12.79
N ASP A 274 -4.29 -14.00 -14.02
CA ASP A 274 -3.11 -14.80 -14.39
C ASP A 274 -1.81 -13.98 -14.45
N GLY A 275 -1.90 -12.66 -14.30
CA GLY A 275 -0.76 -11.75 -14.35
C GLY A 275 0.19 -11.89 -13.14
N PRO A 276 1.38 -11.27 -13.17
CA PRO A 276 2.27 -11.27 -12.00
C PRO A 276 1.67 -10.45 -10.84
N ALA A 277 1.86 -10.95 -9.61
CA ALA A 277 1.45 -10.25 -8.40
C ALA A 277 2.53 -10.28 -7.32
N VAL A 278 2.61 -9.21 -6.53
CA VAL A 278 3.55 -9.05 -5.42
C VAL A 278 2.78 -8.63 -4.18
N ILE A 279 2.87 -9.44 -3.12
CA ILE A 279 2.32 -9.18 -1.80
C ILE A 279 3.47 -8.75 -0.89
N LEU A 280 3.48 -7.49 -0.48
CA LEU A 280 4.40 -6.94 0.51
C LEU A 280 3.82 -7.18 1.90
N VAL A 281 4.56 -7.82 2.79
CA VAL A 281 4.11 -8.19 4.13
C VAL A 281 4.91 -7.40 5.17
N GLY A 282 4.18 -6.76 6.07
CA GLY A 282 4.67 -5.96 7.17
C GLY A 282 5.52 -6.72 8.18
N GLU A 283 6.08 -5.97 9.12
CA GLU A 283 6.72 -6.54 10.30
C GLU A 283 5.65 -7.13 11.23
N GLY A 284 5.91 -8.30 11.81
CA GLY A 284 4.98 -8.98 12.69
C GLY A 284 4.99 -10.51 12.58
N VAL A 285 4.11 -11.14 13.36
CA VAL A 285 3.89 -12.59 13.37
C VAL A 285 2.46 -12.85 12.92
N PHE A 286 2.32 -13.43 11.74
CA PHE A 286 1.08 -13.79 11.08
C PHE A 286 0.76 -15.26 11.38
N ASP A 287 -0.07 -15.49 12.39
CA ASP A 287 -0.53 -16.84 12.77
C ASP A 287 -1.58 -17.36 11.78
N GLU A 288 -1.12 -17.80 10.59
CA GLU A 288 -1.97 -18.12 9.45
C GLU A 288 -1.52 -19.35 8.67
N GLN A 289 -2.49 -20.09 8.15
CA GLN A 289 -2.29 -21.05 7.07
C GLN A 289 -2.55 -20.37 5.72
N LEU A 290 -1.58 -20.45 4.83
CA LEU A 290 -1.70 -19.93 3.47
C LEU A 290 -2.07 -21.04 2.49
N PHE A 291 -2.94 -20.71 1.54
CA PHE A 291 -3.42 -21.57 0.48
C PHE A 291 -3.12 -20.91 -0.87
N MET A 292 -2.02 -21.35 -1.49
CA MET A 292 -1.52 -20.82 -2.75
C MET A 292 -2.15 -21.59 -3.92
N THR A 293 -3.21 -21.05 -4.50
CA THR A 293 -3.95 -21.65 -5.63
C THR A 293 -3.75 -20.91 -6.95
N ARG A 294 -3.04 -19.77 -6.93
CA ARG A 294 -2.80 -18.91 -8.08
C ARG A 294 -1.32 -18.87 -8.44
N ASP A 295 -1.03 -18.95 -9.74
CA ASP A 295 0.33 -18.81 -10.27
C ASP A 295 0.86 -17.37 -10.20
N ASN A 296 2.18 -17.20 -10.34
CA ASN A 296 2.87 -15.90 -10.48
C ASN A 296 2.73 -14.94 -9.28
N VAL A 297 2.75 -15.46 -8.05
CA VAL A 297 2.66 -14.66 -6.83
C VAL A 297 4.00 -14.62 -6.08
N ALA A 298 4.47 -13.42 -5.76
CA ALA A 298 5.59 -13.21 -4.84
C ALA A 298 5.08 -12.69 -3.49
N ILE A 299 5.49 -13.30 -2.38
CA ILE A 299 5.29 -12.80 -1.01
C ILE A 299 6.63 -12.29 -0.49
N VAL A 300 6.68 -11.03 -0.06
CA VAL A 300 7.91 -10.31 0.29
C VAL A 300 7.74 -9.67 1.66
N GLY A 301 8.45 -10.18 2.68
CA GLY A 301 8.44 -9.60 4.03
C GLY A 301 9.36 -8.39 4.20
N LYS A 302 9.37 -7.81 5.41
CA LYS A 302 10.29 -6.72 5.82
C LYS A 302 11.68 -7.22 6.25
N GLY A 303 11.89 -8.53 6.25
CA GLY A 303 13.13 -9.18 6.67
C GLY A 303 12.84 -10.49 7.40
N ARG A 304 13.78 -11.43 7.29
CA ARG A 304 13.68 -12.78 7.88
C ARG A 304 13.54 -12.82 9.42
N ASP A 305 13.84 -11.72 10.09
CA ASP A 305 13.72 -11.56 11.55
C ASP A 305 12.58 -10.61 11.95
N LYS A 306 11.87 -10.07 10.96
CA LYS A 306 10.82 -9.07 11.13
C LYS A 306 9.45 -9.59 10.73
N THR A 307 9.36 -10.38 9.67
CA THR A 307 8.09 -10.91 9.16
C THR A 307 8.07 -12.42 9.34
N THR A 308 7.16 -12.94 10.16
CA THR A 308 7.00 -14.36 10.43
C THR A 308 5.60 -14.82 10.09
N ILE A 309 5.46 -15.88 9.29
CA ILE A 309 4.21 -16.59 9.01
C ILE A 309 4.26 -17.87 9.84
N LYS A 310 3.26 -18.13 10.67
CA LYS A 310 3.35 -19.14 11.71
C LYS A 310 2.09 -19.98 11.81
N THR A 311 2.27 -21.28 12.06
CA THR A 311 1.21 -22.17 12.53
C THR A 311 1.73 -23.14 13.58
N SER A 312 0.83 -23.87 14.21
CA SER A 312 1.16 -25.01 15.09
C SER A 312 0.30 -26.23 14.70
N LEU A 313 0.76 -27.03 13.74
CA LEU A 313 -0.02 -28.14 13.21
C LEU A 313 0.83 -29.37 12.89
N LEU A 314 0.40 -30.53 13.41
CA LEU A 314 0.91 -31.84 13.03
C LEU A 314 0.08 -32.43 11.88
N ARG A 315 0.74 -33.02 10.87
CA ARG A 315 0.05 -33.69 9.77
C ARG A 315 -0.91 -34.78 10.26
N ALA A 316 -0.50 -35.56 11.25
CA ALA A 316 -1.33 -36.64 11.78
C ALA A 316 -2.65 -36.11 12.36
N ASN A 317 -2.63 -34.94 13.01
CA ASN A 317 -3.83 -34.30 13.54
C ASN A 317 -4.74 -33.84 12.39
N TRP A 318 -4.18 -33.20 11.35
CA TRP A 318 -4.94 -32.84 10.16
C TRP A 318 -5.65 -34.04 9.51
N ARG A 319 -4.93 -35.16 9.43
CA ARG A 319 -5.39 -36.41 8.79
C ARG A 319 -6.43 -37.21 9.58
N GLN A 320 -6.75 -36.80 10.81
CA GLN A 320 -7.86 -37.42 11.56
C GLN A 320 -9.20 -37.09 10.89
N ASP A 321 -9.36 -35.84 10.44
CA ASP A 321 -10.61 -35.34 9.88
C ASP A 321 -10.55 -35.11 8.35
N HIS A 322 -9.37 -35.26 7.72
CA HIS A 322 -9.16 -34.97 6.29
C HIS A 322 -8.51 -36.13 5.52
N SER A 323 -8.94 -36.29 4.26
CA SER A 323 -8.50 -37.37 3.37
C SER A 323 -7.23 -37.05 2.55
N ASP A 324 -6.78 -35.79 2.52
CA ASP A 324 -5.56 -35.32 1.84
C ASP A 324 -4.67 -34.47 2.76
N ASP A 325 -3.56 -33.94 2.23
CA ASP A 325 -2.61 -33.07 2.96
C ASP A 325 -2.88 -31.57 2.70
N TRP A 326 -3.97 -31.21 2.01
CA TRP A 326 -4.29 -29.82 1.69
C TRP A 326 -4.80 -29.10 2.93
N GLY A 327 -3.95 -28.32 3.58
CA GLY A 327 -4.20 -27.73 4.90
C GLY A 327 -3.32 -28.30 6.00
N ALA A 328 -2.38 -29.21 5.70
CA ALA A 328 -1.46 -29.77 6.69
C ALA A 328 -0.20 -28.91 6.96
N SER A 329 -0.07 -27.73 6.32
CA SER A 329 1.14 -26.90 6.31
C SER A 329 0.88 -25.45 6.74
N THR A 330 1.93 -24.73 7.13
CA THR A 330 1.89 -23.25 7.22
C THR A 330 1.60 -22.63 5.86
N ILE A 331 2.26 -23.09 4.79
CA ILE A 331 1.95 -22.70 3.41
C ILE A 331 1.65 -23.95 2.59
N ASN A 332 0.43 -24.02 2.08
CA ASN A 332 -0.14 -25.11 1.29
C ASN A 332 -0.21 -24.67 -0.17
N ILE A 333 0.36 -25.45 -1.08
CA ILE A 333 0.60 -25.00 -2.45
C ILE A 333 -0.02 -25.95 -3.49
N LYS A 334 -0.84 -25.37 -4.36
CA LYS A 334 -1.42 -25.97 -5.57
C LYS A 334 -1.17 -25.11 -6.82
N ALA A 335 -0.08 -24.32 -6.84
CA ALA A 335 0.25 -23.34 -7.88
C ALA A 335 1.75 -23.30 -8.23
N SER A 336 2.11 -22.59 -9.30
CA SER A 336 3.44 -22.42 -9.89
C SER A 336 3.90 -20.95 -9.87
N ASP A 337 5.20 -20.72 -10.09
CA ASP A 337 5.81 -19.38 -10.14
C ASP A 337 5.64 -18.59 -8.84
N LEU A 338 5.77 -19.29 -7.71
CA LEU A 338 5.65 -18.67 -6.39
C LEU A 338 7.01 -18.23 -5.88
N SER A 339 7.09 -17.05 -5.26
CA SER A 339 8.32 -16.51 -4.68
C SER A 339 8.13 -16.11 -3.22
N PHE A 340 9.04 -16.50 -2.33
CA PHE A 340 9.01 -16.14 -0.90
C PHE A 340 10.29 -15.41 -0.50
N LEU A 341 10.20 -14.09 -0.32
CA LEU A 341 11.37 -13.23 -0.11
C LEU A 341 11.33 -12.60 1.29
N GLN A 342 12.47 -12.51 1.97
CA GLN A 342 12.64 -11.69 3.18
C GLN A 342 11.64 -11.98 4.30
N LEU A 343 11.31 -13.25 4.53
CA LEU A 343 10.31 -13.64 5.52
C LEU A 343 10.69 -14.93 6.23
N ARG A 344 10.02 -15.22 7.34
CA ARG A 344 10.15 -16.45 8.10
C ARG A 344 8.85 -17.23 8.01
N VAL A 345 8.92 -18.55 7.85
CA VAL A 345 7.78 -19.46 7.85
C VAL A 345 8.02 -20.53 8.92
N VAL A 346 7.12 -20.66 9.87
CA VAL A 346 7.29 -21.49 11.06
C VAL A 346 6.10 -22.42 11.26
N ASN A 347 6.38 -23.71 11.43
CA ASN A 347 5.44 -24.63 12.08
C ASN A 347 6.02 -25.08 13.42
N ASP A 348 5.52 -24.51 14.52
CA ASP A 348 6.16 -24.69 15.84
C ASP A 348 5.62 -25.89 16.63
N TYR A 349 4.75 -26.73 16.06
CA TYR A 349 4.09 -27.79 16.81
C TYR A 349 5.06 -28.69 17.57
N GLY A 350 6.09 -29.23 16.90
CA GLY A 350 7.10 -30.06 17.56
C GLY A 350 8.05 -29.30 18.47
N ILE A 351 8.23 -27.99 18.26
CA ILE A 351 9.03 -27.13 19.15
C ILE A 351 8.29 -26.97 20.48
N VAL A 352 6.97 -26.79 20.43
CA VAL A 352 6.13 -26.56 21.61
C VAL A 352 5.69 -27.85 22.28
N ARG A 353 5.42 -28.92 21.50
CA ARG A 353 4.79 -30.17 21.99
C ARG A 353 5.74 -31.36 22.07
N GLY A 354 6.94 -31.28 21.50
CA GLY A 354 7.91 -32.38 21.51
C GLY A 354 7.57 -33.57 20.59
N ASP A 355 6.55 -33.45 19.75
CA ASP A 355 6.29 -34.43 18.68
C ASP A 355 7.00 -33.99 17.41
N HIS A 356 7.97 -34.79 16.97
CA HIS A 356 8.85 -34.48 15.84
C HIS A 356 8.46 -35.19 14.55
N SER A 357 7.23 -35.70 14.44
CA SER A 357 6.69 -36.31 13.22
C SER A 357 6.42 -35.26 12.12
N HIS A 358 5.70 -35.61 11.05
CA HIS A 358 5.55 -34.75 9.86
C HIS A 358 4.81 -33.43 10.15
N GLN A 359 5.45 -32.31 9.85
CA GLN A 359 4.94 -30.94 9.99
C GLN A 359 5.64 -30.07 8.95
N PHE A 360 4.87 -29.27 8.22
CA PHE A 360 5.37 -28.57 7.06
C PHE A 360 5.33 -27.06 7.28
N ALA A 361 6.43 -26.38 6.92
CA ALA A 361 6.42 -24.94 6.69
C ALA A 361 5.95 -24.65 5.26
N LEU A 362 6.47 -25.40 4.29
CA LEU A 362 6.00 -25.41 2.90
C LEU A 362 5.55 -26.81 2.47
N ARG A 363 4.38 -26.90 1.84
CA ARG A 363 3.84 -28.15 1.29
C ARG A 363 3.28 -27.96 -0.11
N LEU A 364 3.98 -28.49 -1.11
CA LEU A 364 3.54 -28.51 -2.50
C LEU A 364 2.80 -29.81 -2.83
N LEU A 365 1.54 -29.68 -3.22
CA LEU A 365 0.70 -30.78 -3.69
C LEU A 365 0.59 -30.79 -5.23
N SER A 366 0.49 -29.62 -5.85
CA SER A 366 0.51 -29.44 -7.31
C SER A 366 1.16 -28.11 -7.69
N GLY A 367 1.67 -28.01 -8.91
CA GLY A 367 2.46 -26.85 -9.36
C GLY A 367 3.94 -27.20 -9.55
N THR A 368 4.70 -26.27 -10.12
CA THR A 368 6.03 -26.59 -10.69
C THR A 368 7.17 -25.73 -10.17
N ARG A 369 7.02 -24.41 -10.10
CA ARG A 369 8.13 -23.48 -9.86
C ARG A 369 8.00 -22.76 -8.52
N ILE A 370 8.95 -22.96 -7.60
CA ILE A 370 8.99 -22.31 -6.28
C ILE A 370 10.35 -21.65 -6.08
N LEU A 371 10.34 -20.39 -5.67
CA LEU A 371 11.51 -19.58 -5.42
C LEU A 371 11.50 -19.06 -3.98
N SER A 372 12.66 -18.99 -3.31
CA SER A 372 12.81 -18.19 -2.10
C SER A 372 14.15 -17.48 -2.03
N GLU A 373 14.18 -16.29 -1.45
CA GLU A 373 15.41 -15.58 -1.17
C GLU A 373 15.39 -14.87 0.19
N ASP A 374 16.49 -14.92 0.94
CA ASP A 374 16.61 -14.26 2.25
C ASP A 374 15.47 -14.66 3.21
N SER A 375 15.04 -15.93 3.13
CA SER A 375 13.88 -16.44 3.88
C SER A 375 14.25 -17.58 4.82
N VAL A 376 13.51 -17.72 5.90
CA VAL A 376 13.74 -18.70 6.97
C VAL A 376 12.57 -19.69 6.99
N PHE A 377 12.84 -20.99 7.05
CA PHE A 377 11.84 -22.06 7.14
C PHE A 377 12.16 -22.97 8.33
N ILE A 378 11.28 -23.01 9.32
CA ILE A 378 11.53 -23.72 10.59
C ILE A 378 10.34 -24.64 10.88
N THR A 379 10.59 -25.90 11.19
CA THR A 379 9.62 -26.71 11.92
C THR A 379 10.22 -27.42 13.12
N GLY A 380 9.34 -27.87 14.01
CA GLY A 380 9.69 -28.76 15.11
C GLY A 380 9.76 -30.24 14.75
N GLY A 381 9.70 -30.63 13.47
CA GLY A 381 9.62 -32.03 13.08
C GLY A 381 10.11 -32.32 11.67
N ALA A 382 9.52 -33.35 11.06
CA ALA A 382 9.95 -33.85 9.76
C ALA A 382 9.32 -33.07 8.60
N ASP A 383 10.02 -33.00 7.46
CA ASP A 383 9.57 -32.42 6.18
C ASP A 383 9.31 -30.90 6.17
N THR A 384 10.11 -30.07 6.86
CA THR A 384 9.95 -28.58 6.90
C THR A 384 9.62 -27.96 5.53
N VAL A 385 10.37 -28.30 4.48
CA VAL A 385 10.15 -27.85 3.10
C VAL A 385 9.89 -29.06 2.20
N SER A 386 8.61 -29.31 1.95
CA SER A 386 8.10 -30.50 1.27
C SER A 386 7.56 -30.17 -0.11
N LEU A 387 8.44 -30.22 -1.12
CA LEU A 387 8.14 -29.81 -2.50
C LEU A 387 7.98 -31.04 -3.40
N TRP A 388 6.75 -31.59 -3.48
CA TRP A 388 6.50 -32.94 -4.00
C TRP A 388 5.90 -33.00 -5.42
N ASN A 389 6.52 -32.33 -6.40
CA ASN A 389 6.23 -32.59 -7.81
C ASN A 389 7.41 -33.28 -8.50
N LYS A 390 7.35 -34.61 -8.57
CA LYS A 390 8.42 -35.42 -9.17
C LYS A 390 8.48 -35.38 -10.70
N ASP A 391 7.43 -34.92 -11.38
CA ASP A 391 7.38 -34.97 -12.83
C ASP A 391 7.93 -33.66 -13.45
N ALA A 392 7.66 -32.51 -12.81
CA ALA A 392 8.00 -31.18 -13.36
C ALA A 392 8.47 -30.14 -12.32
N GLY A 393 8.72 -30.53 -11.07
CA GLY A 393 9.13 -29.62 -10.00
C GLY A 393 10.50 -28.98 -10.22
N MET A 394 10.58 -27.65 -10.09
CA MET A 394 11.80 -26.85 -10.21
C MET A 394 11.85 -25.83 -9.06
N TYR A 395 12.83 -25.94 -8.17
CA TYR A 395 12.85 -25.16 -6.92
C TYR A 395 14.16 -24.44 -6.71
N TYR A 396 14.11 -23.13 -6.46
CA TYR A 396 15.28 -22.29 -6.27
C TYR A 396 15.27 -21.62 -4.89
N HIS A 397 16.33 -21.79 -4.13
CA HIS A 397 16.46 -21.17 -2.81
C HIS A 397 17.81 -20.47 -2.69
N ARG A 398 17.83 -19.20 -2.30
CA ARG A 398 19.08 -18.44 -2.13
C ARG A 398 19.10 -17.71 -0.79
N ARG A 399 20.21 -17.78 -0.06
CA ARG A 399 20.33 -17.15 1.27
C ARG A 399 19.19 -17.53 2.22
N ALA A 400 18.71 -18.76 2.09
CA ALA A 400 17.67 -19.29 2.93
C ALA A 400 18.25 -19.90 4.20
N TYR A 401 17.44 -19.97 5.25
CA TYR A 401 17.76 -20.75 6.45
C TYR A 401 16.71 -21.85 6.61
N PHE A 402 17.14 -23.09 6.78
CA PHE A 402 16.27 -24.26 6.92
C PHE A 402 16.53 -24.95 8.24
N GLU A 403 15.47 -25.29 8.95
CA GLU A 403 15.57 -25.97 10.24
C GLU A 403 14.44 -26.98 10.47
N GLY A 404 14.79 -28.14 11.01
CA GLY A 404 13.85 -29.23 11.29
C GLY A 404 14.53 -30.47 11.85
N TYR A 405 13.82 -31.59 11.91
CA TYR A 405 14.30 -32.86 12.50
C TYR A 405 14.71 -33.90 11.47
N THR A 406 13.80 -34.33 10.59
CA THR A 406 14.03 -35.41 9.62
C THR A 406 13.60 -34.97 8.24
N ASP A 407 14.43 -35.20 7.23
CA ASP A 407 14.20 -34.88 5.82
C ASP A 407 13.65 -33.46 5.62
N PHE A 408 14.14 -32.50 6.42
CA PHE A 408 13.49 -31.19 6.53
C PHE A 408 13.64 -30.33 5.27
N VAL A 409 14.55 -30.68 4.36
CA VAL A 409 14.50 -30.21 2.97
C VAL A 409 14.35 -31.42 2.06
N CYS A 410 13.15 -31.63 1.51
CA CYS A 410 12.79 -32.84 0.75
C CYS A 410 12.17 -32.56 -0.64
N PRO A 411 12.91 -31.92 -1.56
CA PRO A 411 12.42 -31.65 -2.92
C PRO A 411 12.34 -32.91 -3.80
N ARG A 412 11.38 -32.92 -4.73
CA ARG A 412 11.27 -33.89 -5.83
C ARG A 412 11.39 -33.20 -7.19
N GLY A 413 12.16 -33.75 -8.13
CA GLY A 413 12.42 -33.11 -9.42
C GLY A 413 13.78 -32.39 -9.48
N TRP A 414 13.81 -31.09 -9.80
CA TRP A 414 15.04 -30.28 -9.85
C TRP A 414 15.05 -29.24 -8.74
N SER A 415 16.18 -29.09 -8.05
CA SER A 415 16.34 -28.04 -7.04
C SER A 415 17.75 -27.48 -7.02
N TYR A 416 17.86 -26.16 -6.85
CA TYR A 416 19.12 -25.44 -6.70
C TYR A 416 19.05 -24.53 -5.47
N ILE A 417 19.90 -24.80 -4.48
CA ILE A 417 20.02 -24.06 -3.24
C ILE A 417 21.40 -23.43 -3.17
N THR A 418 21.50 -22.14 -2.88
CA THR A 418 22.80 -21.45 -2.78
C THR A 418 22.87 -20.50 -1.60
N ASP A 419 24.08 -20.29 -1.08
CA ASP A 419 24.40 -19.31 -0.04
C ASP A 419 23.51 -19.47 1.22
N SER A 420 23.03 -20.68 1.52
CA SER A 420 22.00 -20.96 2.51
C SER A 420 22.55 -21.65 3.76
N THR A 421 21.76 -21.71 4.83
CA THR A 421 22.13 -22.36 6.09
C THR A 421 21.12 -23.44 6.45
N PHE A 422 21.61 -24.56 6.96
CA PHE A 422 20.82 -25.70 7.38
C PHE A 422 21.15 -26.02 8.84
N PHE A 423 20.12 -26.14 9.67
CA PHE A 423 20.26 -26.51 11.08
C PHE A 423 19.42 -27.75 11.42
N SER A 424 20.07 -28.86 11.73
CA SER A 424 19.38 -30.09 12.15
C SER A 424 19.12 -30.10 13.66
N ARG A 425 17.85 -30.15 14.05
CA ARG A 425 17.42 -30.31 15.45
C ARG A 425 17.52 -31.74 15.96
N GLY A 426 17.68 -32.73 15.06
CA GLY A 426 17.71 -34.15 15.40
C GLY A 426 18.91 -34.88 14.79
N GLY A 427 19.14 -36.10 15.28
CA GLY A 427 20.15 -37.02 14.72
C GLY A 427 19.76 -37.69 13.40
N ALA A 428 18.61 -37.31 12.82
CA ALA A 428 18.13 -37.88 11.56
C ALA A 428 18.69 -37.12 10.35
N ALA A 429 18.39 -37.62 9.15
CA ALA A 429 18.85 -37.04 7.89
C ALA A 429 18.29 -35.63 7.70
N ALA A 430 19.13 -34.66 7.36
CA ALA A 430 18.72 -33.28 7.12
C ALA A 430 18.05 -33.08 5.74
N ILE A 431 18.69 -33.60 4.68
CA ILE A 431 18.19 -33.47 3.30
C ILE A 431 17.72 -34.79 2.71
N TRP A 432 16.70 -34.72 1.88
CA TRP A 432 16.17 -35.86 1.13
C TRP A 432 15.88 -35.48 -0.31
N HIS A 433 16.00 -36.42 -1.24
CA HIS A 433 15.66 -36.16 -2.64
C HIS A 433 15.08 -37.40 -3.32
N ASP A 434 14.19 -37.14 -4.28
CA ASP A 434 13.62 -38.10 -5.22
C ASP A 434 13.67 -37.50 -6.63
N GLY A 435 14.47 -38.16 -7.47
CA GLY A 435 14.67 -37.88 -8.88
C GLY A 435 14.39 -39.12 -9.73
N GLU A 436 13.41 -39.95 -9.33
CA GLU A 436 13.15 -41.24 -9.97
C GLU A 436 12.58 -41.15 -11.40
N ARG A 437 12.14 -39.95 -11.82
CA ARG A 437 11.42 -39.79 -13.09
C ARG A 437 12.33 -39.55 -14.28
N ALA A 438 13.48 -38.90 -14.07
CA ALA A 438 14.44 -38.65 -15.13
C ALA A 438 15.86 -38.59 -14.57
N GLU A 439 16.83 -39.06 -15.37
CA GLU A 439 18.24 -39.09 -14.98
C GLU A 439 18.77 -37.70 -14.61
N ASP A 440 18.30 -36.63 -15.27
CA ASP A 440 18.77 -35.28 -15.01
C ASP A 440 18.10 -34.62 -13.80
N GLN A 441 17.16 -35.26 -13.10
CA GLN A 441 16.60 -34.73 -11.85
C GLN A 441 17.64 -34.74 -10.75
N LYS A 442 17.86 -33.57 -10.13
CA LYS A 442 18.97 -33.34 -9.21
C LYS A 442 18.67 -32.28 -8.15
N LEU A 443 19.30 -32.46 -6.99
CA LEU A 443 19.41 -31.47 -5.93
C LEU A 443 20.82 -30.90 -5.89
N VAL A 444 20.98 -29.61 -6.20
CA VAL A 444 22.23 -28.88 -6.11
C VAL A 444 22.21 -27.97 -4.87
N ILE A 445 23.21 -28.06 -4.02
CA ILE A 445 23.41 -27.19 -2.86
C ILE A 445 24.81 -26.60 -2.94
N LYS A 446 24.91 -25.27 -3.02
CA LYS A 446 26.16 -24.54 -3.25
C LYS A 446 26.43 -23.50 -2.17
N ASN A 447 27.70 -23.26 -1.83
CA ASN A 447 28.16 -22.18 -0.96
C ASN A 447 27.39 -22.09 0.38
N SER A 448 26.88 -23.21 0.90
CA SER A 448 25.95 -23.25 2.01
C SER A 448 26.60 -23.83 3.27
N SER A 449 26.03 -23.57 4.45
CA SER A 449 26.50 -24.12 5.73
C SER A 449 25.51 -25.13 6.32
N PHE A 450 26.05 -26.19 6.92
CA PHE A 450 25.30 -27.22 7.63
C PHE A 450 25.80 -27.33 9.07
N ASP A 451 24.87 -27.27 10.01
CA ASP A 451 25.10 -27.50 11.43
C ASP A 451 23.89 -28.22 12.05
N GLY A 452 23.98 -28.61 13.31
CA GLY A 452 22.92 -29.26 14.04
C GLY A 452 23.40 -29.87 15.35
N VAL A 453 22.53 -30.67 15.95
CA VAL A 453 22.87 -31.48 17.13
C VAL A 453 24.02 -32.45 16.84
N GLU A 454 24.72 -32.89 17.89
CA GLU A 454 25.81 -33.85 17.76
C GLU A 454 25.37 -35.11 16.98
N ASN A 455 26.20 -35.51 16.00
CA ASN A 455 25.95 -36.65 15.10
C ASN A 455 24.69 -36.51 14.23
N PHE A 456 24.33 -35.30 13.79
CA PHE A 456 23.28 -35.14 12.79
C PHE A 456 23.70 -35.73 11.44
N ILE A 457 22.75 -36.33 10.72
CA ILE A 457 23.02 -37.03 9.45
C ILE A 457 22.79 -36.07 8.28
N LEU A 458 23.69 -36.08 7.30
CA LEU A 458 23.60 -35.17 6.16
C LEU A 458 22.31 -35.36 5.36
N GLY A 459 22.03 -36.58 4.90
CA GLY A 459 20.87 -36.81 4.04
C GLY A 459 20.70 -38.26 3.60
N ARG A 460 19.55 -38.56 2.99
CA ARG A 460 19.19 -39.91 2.52
C ARG A 460 18.31 -39.90 1.27
N ARG A 461 18.09 -41.06 0.65
CA ARG A 461 17.13 -41.27 -0.44
C ARG A 461 16.40 -42.60 -0.32
N HIS A 462 15.15 -42.65 -0.76
CA HIS A 462 14.37 -43.90 -0.89
C HIS A 462 14.33 -44.40 -2.35
N TYR A 463 14.40 -43.47 -3.31
CA TYR A 463 14.35 -43.69 -4.75
C TYR A 463 15.67 -43.26 -5.39
N ASP A 464 15.81 -43.43 -6.70
CA ASP A 464 16.92 -42.80 -7.44
C ASP A 464 16.94 -41.29 -7.18
N ALA A 465 18.13 -40.76 -6.95
CA ALA A 465 18.34 -39.34 -6.72
C ALA A 465 19.77 -38.95 -7.07
N GLN A 466 19.96 -37.70 -7.50
CA GLN A 466 21.25 -37.10 -7.80
C GLN A 466 21.48 -35.88 -6.89
N PHE A 467 22.65 -35.81 -6.27
CA PHE A 467 23.03 -34.72 -5.36
C PHE A 467 24.33 -34.06 -5.84
N TYR A 468 24.37 -32.73 -5.86
CA TYR A 468 25.59 -31.94 -6.02
C TYR A 468 25.77 -31.06 -4.79
N LEU A 469 26.86 -31.27 -4.05
CA LEU A 469 27.21 -30.55 -2.83
C LEU A 469 28.53 -29.81 -3.06
N ILE A 470 28.44 -28.50 -3.32
CA ILE A 470 29.54 -27.70 -3.88
C ILE A 470 29.90 -26.54 -2.95
N ASN A 471 31.15 -26.43 -2.53
CA ASN A 471 31.67 -25.36 -1.67
C ASN A 471 30.89 -25.18 -0.36
N ASN A 472 30.30 -26.27 0.16
CA ASN A 472 29.54 -26.22 1.40
C ASN A 472 30.45 -26.36 2.61
N ARG A 473 30.09 -25.69 3.71
CA ARG A 473 30.75 -25.81 5.02
C ARG A 473 29.91 -26.69 5.95
N TYR A 474 30.56 -27.58 6.68
CA TYR A 474 29.93 -28.50 7.64
C TYR A 474 30.53 -28.28 9.02
N SER A 475 29.71 -28.24 10.06
CA SER A 475 30.19 -28.15 11.44
C SER A 475 30.86 -29.44 11.91
N ASP A 476 31.45 -29.39 13.10
CA ASP A 476 32.05 -30.56 13.76
C ASP A 476 31.02 -31.62 14.14
N ASN A 477 29.74 -31.26 14.23
CA ASN A 477 28.65 -32.12 14.67
C ASN A 477 28.15 -33.08 13.58
N LEU A 478 28.60 -32.95 12.33
CA LEU A 478 28.19 -33.81 11.23
C LEU A 478 28.60 -35.28 11.48
N ALA A 479 27.66 -36.21 11.36
CA ALA A 479 27.91 -37.65 11.44
C ALA A 479 28.78 -38.16 10.27
N ASP A 480 29.63 -39.16 10.54
CA ASP A 480 30.42 -39.86 9.51
C ASP A 480 29.55 -40.86 8.73
N LEU A 481 28.55 -40.35 8.01
CA LEU A 481 27.63 -41.13 7.19
C LEU A 481 27.33 -40.37 5.89
N PRO A 482 27.79 -40.86 4.71
CA PRO A 482 27.47 -40.24 3.43
C PRO A 482 25.98 -40.34 3.09
N ILE A 483 25.54 -39.66 2.02
CA ILE A 483 24.16 -39.77 1.53
C ILE A 483 23.87 -41.24 1.18
N PHE A 484 23.00 -41.86 1.98
CA PHE A 484 22.72 -43.29 1.88
C PHE A 484 21.32 -43.56 1.33
N ARG A 485 21.15 -44.78 0.83
CA ARG A 485 19.86 -45.28 0.38
C ARG A 485 19.17 -46.03 1.52
N VAL A 486 17.92 -45.69 1.79
CA VAL A 486 17.09 -46.41 2.76
C VAL A 486 16.57 -47.69 2.11
N THR A 487 16.70 -48.80 2.82
CA THR A 487 16.15 -50.11 2.43
C THR A 487 15.33 -50.70 3.57
N TYR A 488 14.28 -51.42 3.24
CA TYR A 488 13.39 -52.10 4.18
C TYR A 488 13.57 -53.62 4.11
N ASP A 489 13.26 -54.30 5.21
CA ASP A 489 13.26 -55.77 5.26
C ASP A 489 12.25 -56.38 4.29
N ASP A 490 11.13 -55.70 4.08
CA ASP A 490 10.14 -56.05 3.06
C ASP A 490 10.66 -55.62 1.67
N PRO A 491 11.05 -56.57 0.79
CA PRO A 491 11.62 -56.23 -0.51
C PRO A 491 10.62 -55.51 -1.42
N ALA A 492 9.30 -55.66 -1.19
CA ALA A 492 8.27 -54.96 -1.97
C ALA A 492 8.28 -53.44 -1.73
N LYS A 493 8.84 -52.98 -0.59
CA LYS A 493 9.03 -51.56 -0.29
C LYS A 493 10.29 -50.98 -0.93
N ASN A 494 11.21 -51.83 -1.38
CA ASN A 494 12.45 -51.41 -2.04
C ASN A 494 12.22 -51.24 -3.54
N ARG A 495 12.34 -50.01 -4.05
CA ARG A 495 12.28 -49.73 -5.49
C ARG A 495 13.58 -50.09 -6.20
N ALA A 496 13.63 -50.03 -7.53
CA ALA A 496 14.88 -50.18 -8.29
C ALA A 496 15.78 -48.94 -8.10
N ASN A 497 17.09 -49.10 -8.29
CA ASN A 497 18.08 -48.01 -8.39
C ASN A 497 18.56 -47.96 -9.85
N LEU A 498 17.86 -47.19 -10.67
CA LEU A 498 17.95 -47.12 -12.12
C LEU A 498 19.28 -46.56 -12.61
N TRP A 499 19.83 -45.54 -11.94
CA TRP A 499 21.04 -44.82 -12.37
C TRP A 499 22.19 -44.88 -11.37
N GLY A 500 22.08 -45.74 -10.36
CA GLY A 500 23.11 -45.95 -9.35
C GLY A 500 23.26 -44.79 -8.36
N ASP A 501 24.32 -44.86 -7.57
CA ASP A 501 24.59 -43.89 -6.51
C ASP A 501 25.25 -42.63 -7.06
N ARG A 502 24.55 -41.49 -6.98
CA ARG A 502 24.96 -40.23 -7.63
C ARG A 502 25.01 -39.07 -6.64
N ALA A 503 25.95 -39.14 -5.70
CA ALA A 503 26.25 -38.04 -4.77
C ALA A 503 27.63 -37.44 -5.10
N TYR A 504 27.64 -36.17 -5.49
CA TYR A 504 28.83 -35.46 -5.95
C TYR A 504 29.24 -34.37 -4.96
N TYR A 505 30.53 -34.29 -4.66
CA TYR A 505 31.13 -33.35 -3.72
C TYR A 505 32.24 -32.57 -4.42
N PHE A 506 32.32 -31.26 -4.18
CA PHE A 506 33.42 -30.43 -4.66
C PHE A 506 33.65 -29.22 -3.76
N GLY A 507 34.90 -28.97 -3.34
CA GLY A 507 35.29 -27.77 -2.60
C GLY A 507 34.67 -27.65 -1.20
N SER A 508 34.02 -28.70 -0.72
CA SER A 508 33.37 -28.74 0.58
C SER A 508 34.38 -28.84 1.73
N GLN A 509 34.05 -28.19 2.84
CA GLN A 509 34.91 -28.11 4.02
C GLN A 509 34.13 -28.54 5.25
N LYS A 510 34.76 -29.30 6.15
CA LYS A 510 34.22 -29.61 7.47
C LYS A 510 35.11 -28.97 8.53
N ALA A 511 34.52 -28.37 9.55
CA ALA A 511 35.25 -28.03 10.77
C ALA A 511 35.87 -29.31 11.37
N GLY A 512 36.98 -29.16 12.09
CA GLY A 512 37.77 -30.27 12.62
C GLY A 512 38.24 -31.26 11.56
N ARG A 513 38.15 -32.57 11.85
CA ARG A 513 38.65 -33.61 10.95
C ARG A 513 37.65 -33.86 9.80
N PRO A 514 38.05 -33.70 8.51
CA PRO A 514 37.19 -34.00 7.38
C PRO A 514 37.05 -35.51 7.15
N TYR A 515 35.87 -35.93 6.68
CA TYR A 515 35.59 -37.34 6.31
C TYR A 515 36.03 -37.63 4.87
N ALA A 516 36.51 -38.86 4.62
CA ALA A 516 37.04 -39.24 3.31
C ALA A 516 35.99 -39.17 2.18
N TRP A 517 34.71 -39.40 2.50
CA TRP A 517 33.61 -39.35 1.53
C TRP A 517 33.23 -37.91 1.13
N LEU A 518 33.71 -36.87 1.82
CA LEU A 518 33.54 -35.46 1.42
C LEU A 518 34.58 -34.98 0.41
N ASN A 519 35.54 -35.82 0.05
CA ASN A 519 36.56 -35.47 -0.95
C ASN A 519 35.93 -35.18 -2.32
N ASN A 520 36.58 -34.30 -3.08
CA ASN A 520 36.16 -33.98 -4.45
C ASN A 520 36.05 -35.26 -5.28
N ASN A 521 34.88 -35.50 -5.88
CA ASN A 521 34.65 -36.64 -6.77
C ASN A 521 34.13 -36.24 -8.16
N ILE A 522 34.12 -34.93 -8.44
CA ILE A 522 33.86 -34.32 -9.74
C ILE A 522 34.92 -33.28 -10.06
N THR A 523 34.99 -32.85 -11.32
CA THR A 523 35.91 -31.81 -11.78
C THR A 523 35.43 -30.40 -11.41
N ALA A 524 36.35 -29.43 -11.41
CA ALA A 524 36.01 -28.02 -11.20
C ALA A 524 35.02 -27.48 -12.25
N GLU A 525 35.09 -27.99 -13.49
CA GLU A 525 34.15 -27.59 -14.55
C GLU A 525 32.73 -28.11 -14.27
N GLN A 526 32.60 -29.37 -13.86
CA GLN A 526 31.31 -29.93 -13.45
C GLN A 526 30.72 -29.19 -12.22
N ALA A 527 31.57 -28.63 -11.35
CA ALA A 527 31.16 -27.85 -10.19
C ALA A 527 30.70 -26.41 -10.53
N LYS A 528 30.85 -25.94 -11.77
CA LYS A 528 30.36 -24.62 -12.22
C LYS A 528 28.86 -24.60 -12.55
N ILE A 529 28.15 -25.68 -12.30
CA ILE A 529 26.70 -25.78 -12.50
C ILE A 529 25.96 -24.57 -11.93
N SER A 530 25.17 -23.91 -12.78
CA SER A 530 24.34 -22.77 -12.43
C SER A 530 22.90 -23.19 -12.12
N ALA A 531 22.09 -22.26 -11.61
CA ALA A 531 20.64 -22.48 -11.48
C ALA A 531 20.02 -22.78 -12.85
N ARG A 532 20.38 -22.02 -13.88
CA ARG A 532 19.89 -22.20 -15.25
C ARG A 532 20.24 -23.57 -15.82
N ASP A 533 21.46 -24.07 -15.59
CA ASP A 533 21.89 -25.40 -16.02
C ASP A 533 21.14 -26.51 -15.28
N THR A 534 20.89 -26.30 -13.98
CA THR A 534 20.16 -27.25 -13.13
C THR A 534 18.75 -27.49 -13.66
N PHE A 535 18.09 -26.43 -14.13
CA PHE A 535 16.74 -26.51 -14.71
C PHE A 535 16.75 -26.75 -16.23
N GLY A 536 17.90 -27.05 -16.84
CA GLY A 536 18.03 -27.30 -18.28
C GLY A 536 17.53 -26.13 -19.14
N ALA A 537 17.79 -24.90 -18.70
CA ALA A 537 17.32 -23.64 -19.30
C ALA A 537 15.78 -23.48 -19.40
N ARG A 538 14.99 -24.38 -18.80
CA ARG A 538 13.52 -24.29 -18.75
C ARG A 538 13.02 -23.19 -17.82
N TRP A 539 13.87 -22.77 -16.88
CA TRP A 539 13.56 -21.73 -15.90
C TRP A 539 14.82 -20.95 -15.53
N ASP A 540 14.68 -19.63 -15.47
CA ASP A 540 15.73 -18.69 -15.03
C ASP A 540 15.25 -17.97 -13.75
N PRO A 541 15.45 -18.57 -12.56
CA PRO A 541 14.97 -18.00 -11.31
C PRO A 541 15.71 -16.72 -10.92
N GLU A 542 16.96 -16.54 -11.34
CA GLU A 542 17.76 -15.37 -11.00
C GLU A 542 17.26 -14.14 -11.75
N ALA A 543 16.92 -14.27 -13.04
CA ALA A 543 16.25 -13.21 -13.79
C ALA A 543 14.87 -12.87 -13.22
N LYS A 544 14.09 -13.88 -12.81
CA LYS A 544 12.78 -13.68 -12.16
C LYS A 544 12.92 -12.92 -10.84
N LEU A 545 13.93 -13.27 -10.03
CA LEU A 545 14.21 -12.63 -8.76
C LEU A 545 14.63 -11.17 -8.93
N ALA A 546 15.51 -10.88 -9.88
CA ALA A 546 15.92 -9.53 -10.24
C ALA A 546 14.70 -8.67 -10.63
N GLN A 547 13.82 -9.20 -11.48
CA GLN A 547 12.57 -8.55 -11.87
C GLN A 547 11.68 -8.21 -10.66
N ILE A 548 11.48 -9.16 -9.73
CA ILE A 548 10.66 -8.93 -8.53
C ILE A 548 11.27 -7.82 -7.67
N LYS A 549 12.59 -7.82 -7.47
CA LYS A 549 13.28 -6.77 -6.69
C LYS A 549 13.18 -5.40 -7.32
N ALA A 550 13.37 -5.31 -8.63
CA ALA A 550 13.23 -4.03 -9.35
C ALA A 550 11.78 -3.53 -9.29
N GLN A 551 10.79 -4.41 -9.43
CA GLN A 551 9.36 -4.10 -9.25
C GLN A 551 9.06 -3.59 -7.83
N VAL A 552 9.54 -4.28 -6.80
CA VAL A 552 9.42 -3.83 -5.40
C VAL A 552 10.14 -2.49 -5.21
N GLY A 553 11.32 -2.32 -5.81
CA GLY A 553 12.13 -1.11 -5.92
C GLY A 553 11.36 0.09 -6.45
N LEU A 554 10.67 -0.09 -7.59
CA LEU A 554 9.77 0.91 -8.15
C LEU A 554 8.60 1.18 -7.21
N PHE A 555 7.96 0.14 -6.66
CA PHE A 555 6.74 0.31 -5.85
C PHE A 555 6.95 1.14 -4.60
N GLU A 556 7.92 0.82 -3.75
CA GLU A 556 8.18 1.65 -2.56
C GLU A 556 9.19 2.78 -2.81
N SER A 557 9.46 3.14 -4.08
CA SER A 557 10.27 4.34 -4.39
C SER A 557 9.52 5.60 -3.93
N PRO A 558 10.16 6.52 -3.19
CA PRO A 558 9.61 7.82 -2.85
C PRO A 558 9.24 8.64 -4.07
N LEU A 559 9.92 8.48 -5.21
CA LEU A 559 9.54 9.12 -6.46
C LEU A 559 8.30 8.50 -7.08
N ARG A 560 8.05 7.18 -6.91
CA ARG A 560 6.76 6.60 -7.27
C ARG A 560 5.70 7.14 -6.34
N ASN A 561 5.93 7.12 -5.03
CA ASN A 561 4.98 7.62 -4.05
C ASN A 561 4.73 9.11 -4.26
N ALA A 562 5.72 9.89 -4.69
CA ALA A 562 5.59 11.31 -5.01
C ALA A 562 5.17 11.58 -6.47
N ALA A 563 5.20 10.61 -7.39
CA ALA A 563 4.64 10.73 -8.75
C ALA A 563 3.22 10.15 -8.84
N LEU A 564 2.89 9.22 -7.96
CA LEU A 564 1.54 8.81 -7.59
C LEU A 564 0.89 9.92 -6.72
N ASN A 565 1.69 10.65 -5.94
CA ASN A 565 1.27 11.82 -5.15
C ASN A 565 1.93 13.12 -5.63
N GLN A 566 2.10 13.31 -6.95
CA GLN A 566 2.42 14.64 -7.48
C GLN A 566 1.07 15.28 -7.81
N PRO A 567 0.63 16.28 -7.03
CA PRO A 567 -0.51 17.06 -7.45
C PRO A 567 -0.04 17.78 -8.71
N THR A 568 -0.69 17.47 -9.83
CA THR A 568 -0.80 18.44 -10.90
C THR A 568 -1.16 19.76 -10.24
N THR A 569 -0.47 20.85 -10.59
CA THR A 569 -0.85 22.19 -10.16
C THR A 569 -2.23 22.63 -10.69
N ASP A 570 -2.98 21.68 -11.27
CA ASP A 570 -4.36 21.76 -11.76
C ASP A 570 -5.34 20.88 -10.93
N ALA A 571 -4.90 20.19 -9.87
CA ALA A 571 -5.79 19.36 -9.05
C ALA A 571 -6.79 20.21 -8.23
N PRO A 572 -8.09 19.84 -8.21
CA PRO A 572 -9.10 20.51 -7.40
C PRO A 572 -8.66 20.75 -5.96
N VAL A 573 -8.99 21.93 -5.42
CA VAL A 573 -8.66 22.37 -4.05
C VAL A 573 -8.99 21.31 -2.99
N ALA A 574 -10.08 20.58 -3.17
CA ALA A 574 -10.49 19.49 -2.27
C ALA A 574 -9.52 18.29 -2.25
N LEU A 575 -8.93 17.90 -3.39
CA LEU A 575 -7.94 16.80 -3.43
C LEU A 575 -6.65 17.19 -2.70
N ARG A 576 -6.23 18.45 -2.88
CA ARG A 576 -5.09 19.01 -2.15
C ARG A 576 -5.36 19.05 -0.65
N MET A 577 -6.55 19.49 -0.25
CA MET A 577 -6.96 19.54 1.16
C MET A 577 -7.04 18.15 1.80
N ALA A 578 -7.59 17.15 1.09
CA ALA A 578 -7.63 15.77 1.57
C ALA A 578 -6.21 15.18 1.74
N SER A 579 -5.33 15.40 0.76
CA SER A 579 -3.94 14.94 0.82
C SER A 579 -3.18 15.60 1.98
N GLN A 580 -3.32 16.91 2.14
CA GLN A 580 -2.72 17.67 3.25
C GLN A 580 -3.28 17.27 4.61
N HIS A 581 -4.55 16.87 4.69
CA HIS A 581 -5.13 16.34 5.92
C HIS A 581 -4.44 15.03 6.33
N ILE A 582 -4.14 14.14 5.38
CA ILE A 582 -3.40 12.90 5.63
C ILE A 582 -1.95 13.20 6.04
N GLU A 583 -1.31 14.19 5.42
CA GLU A 583 0.04 14.63 5.83
C GLU A 583 0.05 15.19 7.26
N ARG A 584 -0.97 15.98 7.62
CA ARG A 584 -1.12 16.57 8.95
C ARG A 584 -1.42 15.52 10.03
N PHE A 585 -2.16 14.48 9.67
CA PHE A 585 -2.52 13.39 10.56
C PHE A 585 -2.16 12.03 9.93
N PRO A 586 -0.89 11.62 9.86
CA PRO A 586 -0.49 10.39 9.15
C PRO A 586 -1.17 9.12 9.63
N LYS A 587 -1.69 9.15 10.86
CA LYS A 587 -2.58 8.13 11.43
C LYS A 587 -3.93 8.79 11.70
N PRO A 588 -5.04 8.27 11.14
CA PRO A 588 -6.32 8.98 11.13
C PRO A 588 -6.90 9.24 12.51
N TRP A 589 -6.67 8.35 13.48
CA TRP A 589 -7.11 8.55 14.86
C TRP A 589 -6.42 9.72 15.58
N LEU A 590 -5.30 10.25 15.05
CA LEU A 590 -4.61 11.40 15.64
C LEU A 590 -5.40 12.71 15.53
N MET A 591 -6.41 12.77 14.65
CA MET A 591 -7.17 13.99 14.38
C MET A 591 -7.87 14.54 15.63
N ARG A 592 -8.35 13.68 16.52
CA ARG A 592 -9.09 14.12 17.71
C ARG A 592 -8.87 13.20 18.93
N LYS A 593 -8.76 13.83 20.09
CA LYS A 593 -8.84 13.17 21.40
C LYS A 593 -10.08 13.62 22.19
N SER A 594 -10.58 12.74 23.05
CA SER A 594 -11.52 13.06 24.13
C SER A 594 -10.90 12.58 25.45
N ASP A 595 -10.84 13.44 26.46
CA ASP A 595 -10.25 13.13 27.78
C ASP A 595 -8.86 12.48 27.71
N GLY A 596 -8.06 12.89 26.73
CA GLY A 596 -6.69 12.41 26.50
C GLY A 596 -6.57 11.12 25.68
N ALA A 597 -7.67 10.42 25.40
CA ALA A 597 -7.73 9.20 24.60
C ALA A 597 -8.20 9.47 23.15
N TYR A 598 -7.74 8.64 22.21
CA TYR A 598 -8.29 8.62 20.85
C TYR A 598 -9.65 7.93 20.87
N VAL A 599 -10.60 8.42 20.07
CA VAL A 599 -11.99 7.98 20.14
C VAL A 599 -12.62 7.74 18.78
N TRP A 600 -13.46 6.70 18.72
CA TRP A 600 -14.43 6.50 17.64
C TRP A 600 -15.40 7.68 17.60
N SER A 601 -15.35 8.49 16.54
CA SER A 601 -16.12 9.75 16.47
C SER A 601 -16.65 10.05 15.08
N TYR A 602 -17.89 10.57 15.03
CA TYR A 602 -18.52 11.10 13.82
C TYR A 602 -17.67 12.11 13.05
N THR A 603 -16.81 12.89 13.71
CA THR A 603 -15.93 13.84 13.01
C THR A 603 -14.92 13.14 12.11
N HIS A 604 -14.37 11.99 12.53
CA HIS A 604 -13.54 11.15 11.66
C HIS A 604 -14.39 10.55 10.55
N GLY A 605 -15.58 10.02 10.90
CA GLY A 605 -16.55 9.51 9.94
C GLY A 605 -16.84 10.50 8.82
N LEU A 606 -17.11 11.76 9.15
CA LEU A 606 -17.38 12.82 8.19
C LEU A 606 -16.23 13.07 7.22
N VAL A 607 -15.01 13.24 7.74
CA VAL A 607 -13.82 13.49 6.91
C VAL A 607 -13.54 12.29 6.00
N LEU A 608 -13.62 11.08 6.54
CA LEU A 608 -13.35 9.85 5.81
C LEU A 608 -14.43 9.55 4.76
N MET A 609 -15.71 9.83 5.04
CA MET A 609 -16.77 9.80 4.03
C MET A 609 -16.50 10.81 2.92
N GLY A 610 -16.08 12.03 3.26
CA GLY A 610 -15.66 13.04 2.28
C GLY A 610 -14.53 12.55 1.39
N MET A 611 -13.51 11.90 1.96
CA MET A 611 -12.41 11.29 1.21
C MET A 611 -12.88 10.11 0.33
N GLN A 612 -13.76 9.23 0.84
CA GLN A 612 -14.32 8.12 0.07
C GLN A 612 -15.14 8.62 -1.13
N ARG A 613 -15.94 9.67 -0.96
CA ARG A 613 -16.70 10.28 -2.07
C ARG A 613 -15.80 11.03 -3.04
N LEU A 614 -14.77 11.71 -2.56
CA LEU A 614 -13.82 12.39 -3.44
C LEU A 614 -12.96 11.41 -4.25
N ALA A 615 -12.68 10.22 -3.69
CA ALA A 615 -11.93 9.16 -4.35
C ALA A 615 -12.52 8.73 -5.70
N THR A 616 -13.83 8.88 -5.92
CA THR A 616 -14.47 8.54 -7.20
C THR A 616 -14.13 9.51 -8.33
N HIS A 617 -13.55 10.68 -7.99
CA HIS A 617 -13.12 11.73 -8.93
C HIS A 617 -11.61 11.98 -8.90
N ALA A 618 -10.89 11.24 -8.06
CA ALA A 618 -9.46 11.39 -7.87
C ALA A 618 -8.68 10.48 -8.83
N PRO A 619 -7.41 10.80 -9.14
CA PRO A 619 -6.47 9.83 -9.69
C PRO A 619 -6.43 8.57 -8.81
N GLU A 620 -6.27 7.39 -9.43
CA GLU A 620 -6.34 6.09 -8.70
C GLU A 620 -5.34 6.00 -7.53
N ALA A 621 -4.20 6.68 -7.64
CA ALA A 621 -3.22 6.77 -6.56
C ALA A 621 -3.77 7.45 -5.30
N ASP A 622 -4.39 8.62 -5.47
CA ASP A 622 -5.01 9.39 -4.38
C ASP A 622 -6.24 8.64 -3.83
N ALA A 623 -7.04 8.06 -4.73
CA ALA A 623 -8.20 7.25 -4.36
C ALA A 623 -7.82 6.05 -3.47
N GLU A 624 -6.73 5.35 -3.81
CA GLU A 624 -6.20 4.25 -3.00
C GLU A 624 -5.58 4.74 -1.68
N GLN A 625 -4.97 5.92 -1.66
CA GLN A 625 -4.51 6.52 -0.40
C GLN A 625 -5.68 6.83 0.54
N PHE A 626 -6.77 7.39 0.02
CA PHE A 626 -7.98 7.68 0.80
C PHE A 626 -8.65 6.41 1.34
N ARG A 627 -8.76 5.36 0.51
CA ARG A 627 -9.27 4.04 0.94
C ARG A 627 -8.44 3.44 2.07
N ARG A 628 -7.11 3.41 1.95
CA ARG A 628 -6.20 2.90 3.00
C ARG A 628 -6.28 3.72 4.28
N TYR A 629 -6.42 5.04 4.16
CA TYR A 629 -6.54 5.93 5.31
C TYR A 629 -7.84 5.71 6.08
N ALA A 630 -8.97 5.53 5.39
CA ALA A 630 -10.25 5.15 6.02
C ALA A 630 -10.18 3.77 6.70
N LYS A 631 -9.54 2.80 6.03
CA LYS A 631 -9.33 1.45 6.56
C LYS A 631 -8.49 1.46 7.85
N ALA A 632 -7.38 2.21 7.87
CA ALA A 632 -6.52 2.32 9.04
C ALA A 632 -7.26 2.89 10.27
N TYR A 633 -8.21 3.81 10.07
CA TYR A 633 -9.05 4.30 11.15
C TYR A 633 -9.98 3.21 11.69
N ALA A 634 -10.66 2.48 10.81
CA ALA A 634 -11.56 1.40 11.18
C ALA A 634 -10.80 0.30 11.96
N ASP A 635 -9.65 -0.14 11.44
CA ASP A 635 -8.83 -1.19 12.04
C ASP A 635 -8.22 -0.79 13.37
N HIS A 636 -8.00 0.50 13.63
CA HIS A 636 -7.51 0.97 14.92
C HIS A 636 -8.53 0.80 16.05
N PHE A 637 -9.82 1.00 15.76
CA PHE A 637 -10.88 0.98 16.77
C PHE A 637 -11.67 -0.33 16.80
N ILE A 638 -11.57 -1.16 15.76
CA ILE A 638 -12.33 -2.41 15.63
C ILE A 638 -11.38 -3.59 15.89
N ASP A 639 -11.58 -4.27 17.01
CA ASP A 639 -10.77 -5.44 17.37
C ASP A 639 -11.09 -6.68 16.50
N GLU A 640 -10.36 -7.77 16.72
CA GLU A 640 -10.49 -9.01 15.96
C GLU A 640 -11.90 -9.63 16.02
N SER A 641 -12.68 -9.33 17.07
CA SER A 641 -14.07 -9.79 17.20
C SER A 641 -15.07 -8.87 16.51
N GLY A 642 -14.61 -7.78 15.92
CA GLY A 642 -15.44 -6.72 15.36
C GLY A 642 -15.93 -5.72 16.42
N ARG A 643 -15.49 -5.82 17.68
CA ARG A 643 -15.92 -4.90 18.74
C ARG A 643 -15.22 -3.56 18.60
N ILE A 644 -16.01 -2.48 18.72
CA ILE A 644 -15.49 -1.12 18.68
C ILE A 644 -14.97 -0.76 20.09
N GLU A 645 -13.65 -0.67 20.28
CA GLU A 645 -13.00 -0.59 21.60
C GLU A 645 -13.47 0.60 22.45
N SER A 646 -13.72 1.76 21.84
CA SER A 646 -14.14 2.98 22.53
C SER A 646 -15.67 3.17 22.54
N LEU A 647 -16.45 2.19 22.10
CA LEU A 647 -17.92 2.29 22.06
C LEU A 647 -18.55 1.77 23.36
N ASP A 648 -19.18 2.66 24.11
CA ASP A 648 -20.06 2.28 25.23
C ASP A 648 -21.53 2.30 24.77
N LEU A 649 -22.07 1.11 24.49
CA LEU A 649 -23.47 0.94 24.09
C LEU A 649 -24.46 1.42 25.15
N THR A 650 -24.06 1.51 26.43
CA THR A 650 -24.93 1.99 27.50
C THR A 650 -25.17 3.49 27.44
N GLU A 651 -24.29 4.26 26.79
CA GLU A 651 -24.48 5.70 26.60
C GLU A 651 -25.60 6.03 25.61
N PHE A 652 -25.97 5.07 24.74
CA PHE A 652 -26.89 5.28 23.62
C PHE A 652 -26.58 6.57 22.88
N ASN A 653 -25.30 6.82 22.60
CA ASN A 653 -24.84 8.05 21.98
C ASN A 653 -25.01 7.94 20.47
N ILE A 654 -25.95 8.69 19.88
CA ILE A 654 -26.24 8.59 18.44
C ILE A 654 -25.04 9.02 17.58
N ASP A 655 -24.18 9.91 18.10
CA ASP A 655 -22.97 10.38 17.40
C ASP A 655 -21.98 9.25 17.12
N SER A 656 -22.02 8.17 17.91
CA SER A 656 -21.14 7.03 17.70
C SER A 656 -21.52 6.20 16.46
N ILE A 657 -22.73 6.41 15.91
CA ILE A 657 -23.21 5.64 14.76
C ILE A 657 -22.59 6.12 13.45
N ASN A 658 -22.36 7.44 13.30
CA ASN A 658 -22.04 8.04 12.01
C ASN A 658 -20.77 7.49 11.36
N ALA A 659 -19.72 7.27 12.15
CA ALA A 659 -18.47 6.71 11.65
C ALA A 659 -18.64 5.28 11.10
N GLY A 660 -19.74 4.60 11.43
CA GLY A 660 -20.11 3.32 10.83
C GLY A 660 -20.41 3.41 9.33
N ASN A 661 -20.74 4.60 8.79
CA ASN A 661 -21.02 4.75 7.36
C ASN A 661 -19.80 4.44 6.47
N ILE A 662 -18.58 4.66 6.96
CA ILE A 662 -17.38 4.33 6.18
C ILE A 662 -17.21 2.82 6.02
N LEU A 663 -17.80 2.03 6.94
CA LEU A 663 -17.64 0.58 7.02
C LEU A 663 -18.38 -0.14 5.91
N PHE A 664 -19.39 0.48 5.27
CA PHE A 664 -20.08 -0.15 4.15
C PHE A 664 -19.17 -0.30 2.94
N GLU A 665 -18.46 0.76 2.55
CA GLU A 665 -17.51 0.70 1.44
C GLU A 665 -16.34 -0.23 1.81
N LEU A 666 -15.82 -0.12 3.04
CA LEU A 666 -14.75 -1.02 3.50
C LEU A 666 -15.20 -2.49 3.50
N TYR A 667 -16.43 -2.78 3.92
CA TYR A 667 -16.99 -4.12 3.89
C TYR A 667 -17.21 -4.61 2.46
N ALA A 668 -17.76 -3.77 1.58
CA ALA A 668 -17.95 -4.10 0.17
C ALA A 668 -16.62 -4.38 -0.54
N ASP A 669 -15.59 -3.59 -0.24
CA ASP A 669 -14.26 -3.69 -0.85
C ASP A 669 -13.43 -4.87 -0.31
N THR A 670 -13.58 -5.21 0.97
CA THR A 670 -12.71 -6.18 1.64
C THR A 670 -13.37 -7.52 1.94
N GLY A 671 -14.69 -7.54 2.12
CA GLY A 671 -15.42 -8.67 2.67
C GLY A 671 -15.12 -8.98 4.14
N ASP A 672 -14.38 -8.11 4.86
CA ASP A 672 -13.96 -8.38 6.24
C ASP A 672 -15.16 -8.36 7.21
N ALA A 673 -15.49 -9.53 7.75
CA ALA A 673 -16.62 -9.72 8.67
C ALA A 673 -16.53 -8.86 9.93
N ARG A 674 -15.33 -8.42 10.37
CA ARG A 674 -15.17 -7.51 11.51
C ARG A 674 -15.93 -6.20 11.30
N TYR A 675 -15.89 -5.65 10.08
CA TYR A 675 -16.62 -4.41 9.77
C TYR A 675 -18.12 -4.64 9.83
N LYS A 676 -18.61 -5.80 9.34
CA LYS A 676 -20.01 -6.17 9.51
C LYS A 676 -20.39 -6.33 10.97
N SER A 677 -19.59 -7.03 11.78
CA SER A 677 -19.81 -7.18 13.23
C SER A 677 -19.78 -5.84 13.99
N ALA A 678 -18.94 -4.90 13.57
CA ALA A 678 -18.95 -3.53 14.09
C ALA A 678 -20.25 -2.81 13.69
N MET A 679 -20.67 -2.91 12.44
CA MET A 679 -21.97 -2.39 11.99
C MET A 679 -23.14 -3.06 12.74
N ASP A 680 -23.06 -4.34 13.08
CA ASP A 680 -24.08 -5.08 13.85
C ASP A 680 -24.21 -4.53 15.27
N GLN A 681 -23.11 -4.10 15.89
CA GLN A 681 -23.14 -3.44 17.21
C GLN A 681 -23.79 -2.06 17.12
N LEU A 682 -23.43 -1.27 16.12
CA LEU A 682 -24.05 0.04 15.88
C LEU A 682 -25.55 -0.12 15.59
N ARG A 683 -25.92 -1.11 14.78
CA ARG A 683 -27.31 -1.51 14.51
C ARG A 683 -28.03 -1.98 15.77
N THR A 684 -27.34 -2.72 16.63
CA THR A 684 -27.86 -3.19 17.93
C THR A 684 -28.13 -2.00 18.85
N GLN A 685 -27.24 -1.01 18.89
CA GLN A 685 -27.51 0.24 19.59
C GLN A 685 -28.78 0.89 19.06
N LEU A 686 -28.93 1.05 17.73
CA LEU A 686 -30.14 1.65 17.13
C LEU A 686 -31.43 0.86 17.42
N ARG A 687 -31.35 -0.47 17.54
CA ARG A 687 -32.49 -1.31 17.95
C ARG A 687 -32.99 -0.96 19.34
N TRP A 688 -32.07 -0.63 20.25
CA TRP A 688 -32.34 -0.34 21.65
C TRP A 688 -32.24 1.15 22.00
N GLN A 689 -32.00 2.01 21.01
CA GLN A 689 -31.87 3.44 21.18
C GLN A 689 -33.17 3.97 21.82
N PRO A 690 -33.10 4.64 22.98
CA PRO A 690 -34.27 5.21 23.62
C PRO A 690 -35.03 6.14 22.67
N ARG A 691 -36.35 6.14 22.79
CA ARG A 691 -37.23 6.91 21.91
C ARG A 691 -38.13 7.84 22.70
N THR A 692 -38.53 8.93 22.06
CA THR A 692 -39.66 9.77 22.47
C THR A 692 -40.96 8.96 22.38
N ASP A 693 -42.04 9.44 23.00
CA ASP A 693 -43.37 8.84 22.88
C ASP A 693 -43.86 8.89 21.43
N SER A 694 -43.45 9.93 20.70
CA SER A 694 -43.64 10.07 19.25
C SER A 694 -42.78 9.14 18.39
N GLY A 695 -41.90 8.33 18.99
CA GLY A 695 -41.10 7.30 18.31
C GLY A 695 -39.74 7.75 17.78
N GLY A 696 -39.33 9.01 17.98
CA GLY A 696 -38.05 9.52 17.50
C GLY A 696 -36.87 9.16 18.43
N PHE A 697 -35.68 8.95 17.88
CA PHE A 697 -34.51 8.59 18.67
C PHE A 697 -34.07 9.72 19.59
N TRP A 698 -33.85 9.42 20.86
CA TRP A 698 -33.14 10.33 21.74
C TRP A 698 -31.73 10.55 21.19
N HIS A 699 -31.26 11.80 21.24
CA HIS A 699 -29.94 12.14 20.75
C HIS A 699 -28.86 11.38 21.54
N LYS A 700 -28.99 11.31 22.88
CA LYS A 700 -28.13 10.49 23.77
C LYS A 700 -28.92 10.05 25.01
N ARG A 701 -28.51 8.99 25.72
CA ARG A 701 -29.11 8.64 27.04
C ARG A 701 -29.10 9.82 28.02
N LYS A 702 -28.03 10.62 27.99
CA LYS A 702 -27.88 11.82 28.84
C LYS A 702 -28.75 13.01 28.41
N TYR A 703 -29.39 12.93 27.24
CA TYR A 703 -30.31 13.93 26.70
C TYR A 703 -31.69 13.29 26.49
N PRO A 704 -32.38 12.93 27.58
CA PRO A 704 -33.66 12.26 27.48
C PRO A 704 -34.69 13.14 26.77
N TRP A 705 -35.57 12.51 25.99
CA TRP A 705 -36.70 13.11 25.24
C TRP A 705 -36.32 14.10 24.13
N GLN A 706 -35.03 14.24 23.84
CA GLN A 706 -34.53 15.24 22.90
C GLN A 706 -34.16 14.63 21.55
N ILE A 707 -34.68 15.20 20.47
CA ILE A 707 -34.27 14.92 19.09
C ILE A 707 -33.55 16.15 18.56
N TRP A 708 -32.30 15.99 18.15
CA TRP A 708 -31.50 17.06 17.56
C TRP A 708 -31.38 16.79 16.06
N LEU A 709 -31.39 17.84 15.24
CA LEU A 709 -31.25 17.73 13.77
C LEU A 709 -29.96 16.96 13.39
N ASP A 710 -28.88 17.19 14.13
CA ASP A 710 -27.59 16.51 14.02
C ASP A 710 -27.76 14.98 14.03
N GLY A 711 -28.57 14.47 14.98
CA GLY A 711 -28.79 13.04 15.19
C GLY A 711 -29.37 12.32 13.97
N LEU A 712 -30.06 13.05 13.08
CA LEU A 712 -30.60 12.47 11.86
C LEU A 712 -29.46 12.07 10.91
N TYR A 713 -28.44 12.91 10.76
CA TYR A 713 -27.26 12.54 9.98
C TYR A 713 -26.43 11.45 10.67
N MET A 714 -26.39 11.48 12.01
CA MET A 714 -25.60 10.50 12.73
C MET A 714 -26.12 9.07 12.55
N ALA A 715 -27.45 8.90 12.49
CA ALA A 715 -28.06 7.58 12.44
C ALA A 715 -28.74 7.21 11.12
N GLN A 716 -29.52 8.10 10.49
CA GLN A 716 -30.48 7.67 9.45
C GLN A 716 -29.82 7.14 8.17
N PRO A 717 -28.76 7.77 7.62
CA PRO A 717 -28.04 7.21 6.48
C PRO A 717 -27.52 5.79 6.76
N PHE A 718 -26.91 5.60 7.95
CA PHE A 718 -26.42 4.29 8.38
C PHE A 718 -27.56 3.29 8.54
N TYR A 719 -28.65 3.69 9.20
CA TYR A 719 -29.76 2.82 9.55
C TYR A 719 -30.47 2.27 8.31
N VAL A 720 -30.77 3.13 7.34
CA VAL A 720 -31.42 2.74 6.09
C VAL A 720 -30.48 1.96 5.19
N ARG A 721 -29.23 2.38 5.04
CA ARG A 721 -28.24 1.64 4.25
C ARG A 721 -28.01 0.25 4.82
N TYR A 722 -27.87 0.12 6.14
CA TYR A 722 -27.72 -1.17 6.82
C TYR A 722 -28.93 -2.07 6.57
N ALA A 723 -30.15 -1.57 6.68
CA ALA A 723 -31.34 -2.35 6.39
C ALA A 723 -31.41 -2.77 4.91
N SER A 724 -31.08 -1.86 3.99
CA SER A 724 -31.05 -2.11 2.55
C SER A 724 -30.09 -3.22 2.16
N GLU A 725 -28.88 -3.20 2.73
CA GLU A 725 -27.84 -4.15 2.37
C GLU A 725 -27.94 -5.48 3.14
N PHE A 726 -28.45 -5.49 4.37
CA PHE A 726 -28.27 -6.65 5.27
C PHE A 726 -29.53 -7.23 5.91
N GLU A 727 -30.59 -6.45 6.08
CA GLU A 727 -31.80 -6.94 6.78
C GLU A 727 -33.00 -7.07 5.85
N SER A 728 -33.08 -6.28 4.76
CA SER A 728 -34.26 -6.14 3.90
C SER A 728 -35.56 -6.03 4.71
N VAL A 729 -35.56 -5.25 5.79
CA VAL A 729 -36.70 -5.07 6.71
C VAL A 729 -37.46 -3.79 6.34
N PRO A 730 -38.63 -3.86 5.66
CA PRO A 730 -39.34 -2.67 5.21
C PRO A 730 -39.73 -1.71 6.35
N ALA A 731 -39.95 -2.23 7.56
CA ALA A 731 -40.27 -1.43 8.73
C ALA A 731 -39.16 -0.43 9.13
N VAL A 732 -37.89 -0.70 8.79
CA VAL A 732 -36.79 0.24 9.04
C VAL A 732 -36.90 1.48 8.16
N TYR A 733 -37.30 1.32 6.90
CA TYR A 733 -37.47 2.44 5.98
C TYR A 733 -38.58 3.37 6.45
N GLU A 734 -39.70 2.81 6.87
CA GLU A 734 -40.81 3.61 7.40
C GLU A 734 -40.46 4.28 8.72
N ASP A 735 -39.80 3.58 9.64
CA ASP A 735 -39.28 4.17 10.89
C ASP A 735 -38.35 5.36 10.60
N SER A 736 -37.41 5.21 9.67
CA SER A 736 -36.50 6.28 9.28
C SER A 736 -37.24 7.48 8.68
N VAL A 737 -38.17 7.25 7.75
CA VAL A 737 -38.99 8.31 7.13
C VAL A 737 -39.81 9.04 8.20
N GLN A 738 -40.40 8.32 9.17
CA GLN A 738 -41.14 8.94 10.27
C GLN A 738 -40.26 9.80 11.17
N GLN A 739 -38.97 9.46 11.36
CA GLN A 739 -38.04 10.31 12.10
C GLN A 739 -37.83 11.66 11.42
N PHE A 740 -37.67 11.68 10.09
CA PHE A 740 -37.57 12.92 9.30
C PHE A 740 -38.87 13.72 9.33
N VAL A 741 -40.01 13.08 9.05
CA VAL A 741 -41.32 13.76 9.03
C VAL A 741 -41.64 14.35 10.40
N ARG A 742 -41.40 13.59 11.47
CA ARG A 742 -41.62 14.06 12.85
C ARG A 742 -40.75 15.26 13.14
N ILE A 743 -39.43 15.15 12.97
CA ILE A 743 -38.55 16.25 13.38
C ILE A 743 -38.77 17.50 12.55
N GLU A 744 -39.09 17.40 11.25
CA GLU A 744 -39.49 18.55 10.44
C GLU A 744 -40.76 19.20 11.00
N MET A 745 -41.80 18.43 11.28
CA MET A 745 -43.06 18.95 11.81
C MET A 745 -42.85 19.69 13.15
N GLU A 746 -42.04 19.12 14.04
CA GLU A 746 -41.85 19.68 15.37
C GLU A 746 -40.87 20.86 15.40
N THR A 747 -39.87 20.91 14.50
CA THR A 747 -38.83 21.97 14.50
C THR A 747 -39.02 23.03 13.44
N ARG A 748 -39.89 22.83 12.44
CA ARG A 748 -40.12 23.83 11.40
C ARG A 748 -40.86 25.04 11.95
N ASP A 749 -40.24 26.18 11.74
CA ASP A 749 -40.84 27.47 12.03
C ASP A 749 -41.88 27.83 10.95
N PRO A 750 -43.14 28.14 11.33
CA PRO A 750 -44.17 28.47 10.35
C PRO A 750 -43.94 29.79 9.59
N GLU A 751 -43.12 30.71 10.13
CA GLU A 751 -42.89 32.02 9.50
C GLU A 751 -41.76 31.96 8.46
N THR A 752 -40.59 31.45 8.86
CA THR A 752 -39.38 31.39 8.03
C THR A 752 -39.26 30.10 7.24
N GLY A 753 -39.89 29.02 7.71
CA GLY A 753 -39.70 27.67 7.18
C GLY A 753 -38.37 27.01 7.57
N LEU A 754 -37.50 27.69 8.33
CA LEU A 754 -36.26 27.14 8.88
C LEU A 754 -36.56 26.17 10.03
N LEU A 755 -35.58 25.32 10.37
CA LEU A 755 -35.72 24.30 11.41
C LEU A 755 -34.86 24.65 12.61
N TYR A 756 -35.47 24.70 13.79
CA TYR A 756 -34.75 24.85 15.06
C TYR A 756 -33.81 23.67 15.30
N HIS A 757 -32.66 23.92 15.95
CA HIS A 757 -31.60 22.92 16.17
C HIS A 757 -32.12 21.61 16.80
N ALA A 758 -33.05 21.70 17.73
CA ALA A 758 -33.58 20.52 18.42
C ALA A 758 -35.02 20.71 18.91
N TRP A 759 -35.60 19.59 19.33
CA TRP A 759 -36.90 19.51 19.98
C TRP A 759 -36.81 18.57 21.20
N ASP A 760 -37.32 19.02 22.35
CA ASP A 760 -37.53 18.22 23.56
C ASP A 760 -39.02 17.96 23.74
N GLU A 761 -39.45 16.72 23.50
CA GLU A 761 -40.86 16.32 23.61
C GLU A 761 -41.39 16.50 25.04
N SER A 762 -40.54 16.28 26.05
CA SER A 762 -40.91 16.41 27.46
C SER A 762 -41.02 17.87 27.90
N LYS A 763 -40.37 18.79 27.17
CA LYS A 763 -40.27 20.22 27.47
C LYS A 763 -39.64 20.50 28.85
N LEU A 764 -38.83 19.57 29.34
CA LEU A 764 -38.19 19.67 30.65
C LEU A 764 -36.84 20.39 30.59
N GLN A 765 -36.19 20.44 29.43
CA GLN A 765 -34.95 21.17 29.27
C GLN A 765 -35.17 22.70 29.37
N PRO A 766 -34.30 23.46 30.06
CA PRO A 766 -34.52 24.90 30.21
C PRO A 766 -34.40 25.71 28.90
N TRP A 767 -33.77 25.14 27.87
CA TRP A 767 -33.68 25.76 26.54
C TRP A 767 -34.94 25.51 25.70
N ALA A 768 -35.76 24.52 26.08
CA ALA A 768 -36.93 24.12 25.31
C ALA A 768 -38.07 25.10 25.54
N ASP A 769 -38.68 25.57 24.47
CA ASP A 769 -39.88 26.41 24.58
C ASP A 769 -40.99 25.65 25.34
N PRO A 770 -41.56 26.20 26.42
CA PRO A 770 -42.53 25.49 27.25
C PRO A 770 -43.81 25.05 26.54
N LYS A 771 -44.14 25.62 25.37
CA LYS A 771 -45.34 25.25 24.60
C LYS A 771 -45.03 24.23 23.53
N THR A 772 -43.95 24.44 22.79
CA THR A 772 -43.62 23.70 21.57
C THR A 772 -42.51 22.68 21.77
N GLY A 773 -41.64 22.85 22.77
CA GLY A 773 -40.45 22.03 23.01
C GLY A 773 -39.25 22.38 22.14
N ARG A 774 -39.34 23.43 21.31
CA ARG A 774 -38.32 23.80 20.32
C ARG A 774 -37.11 24.48 20.97
N ALA A 775 -35.93 24.30 20.37
CA ALA A 775 -34.75 25.11 20.68
C ALA A 775 -34.95 26.58 20.28
N PRO A 776 -34.20 27.54 20.88
CA PRO A 776 -34.50 28.96 20.69
C PRO A 776 -33.93 29.60 19.42
N GLY A 777 -33.04 28.91 18.69
CA GLY A 777 -32.39 29.49 17.51
C GLY A 777 -32.14 28.50 16.38
N PHE A 778 -31.98 29.06 15.18
CA PHE A 778 -31.58 28.33 13.97
C PHE A 778 -30.06 28.29 13.89
N TRP A 779 -29.49 27.10 13.74
CA TRP A 779 -28.05 26.93 13.61
C TRP A 779 -27.72 26.30 12.26
N SER A 780 -26.85 26.95 11.48
CA SER A 780 -26.52 26.56 10.11
C SER A 780 -26.11 25.10 10.01
N ARG A 781 -25.16 24.65 10.84
CA ARG A 781 -24.66 23.27 10.78
C ARG A 781 -25.69 22.23 11.23
N ALA A 782 -26.58 22.51 12.18
CA ALA A 782 -27.66 21.59 12.52
C ALA A 782 -28.61 21.35 11.34
N MET A 783 -29.03 22.42 10.65
CA MET A 783 -29.80 22.29 9.42
C MET A 783 -28.99 21.65 8.29
N GLY A 784 -27.69 21.92 8.23
CA GLY A 784 -26.75 21.28 7.30
C GLY A 784 -26.76 19.76 7.47
N TRP A 785 -26.59 19.26 8.70
CA TRP A 785 -26.70 17.85 9.01
C TRP A 785 -28.01 17.25 8.56
N TYR A 786 -29.12 17.92 8.87
CA TYR A 786 -30.44 17.48 8.46
C TYR A 786 -30.58 17.37 6.93
N ALA A 787 -30.07 18.38 6.20
CA ALA A 787 -30.09 18.40 4.74
C ALA A 787 -29.26 17.24 4.14
N MET A 788 -28.05 16.99 4.66
CA MET A 788 -27.23 15.88 4.22
C MET A 788 -27.88 14.52 4.54
N ALA A 789 -28.56 14.42 5.70
CA ALA A 789 -29.23 13.20 6.11
C ALA A 789 -30.38 12.84 5.16
N LEU A 790 -31.13 13.83 4.66
CA LEU A 790 -32.21 13.62 3.69
C LEU A 790 -31.68 12.97 2.40
N VAL A 791 -30.64 13.54 1.80
CA VAL A 791 -30.11 13.06 0.51
C VAL A 791 -29.39 11.73 0.63
N ASP A 792 -28.66 11.50 1.72
CA ASP A 792 -27.93 10.26 1.94
C ASP A 792 -28.88 9.11 2.30
N THR A 793 -29.93 9.39 3.07
CA THR A 793 -30.97 8.37 3.36
C THR A 793 -31.77 8.03 2.10
N TYR A 794 -32.15 9.05 1.31
CA TYR A 794 -32.92 8.86 0.08
C TYR A 794 -32.21 7.95 -0.93
N GLU A 795 -30.88 8.08 -1.07
CA GLU A 795 -30.06 7.29 -1.99
C GLU A 795 -30.18 5.77 -1.73
N HIS A 796 -30.48 5.36 -0.49
CA HIS A 796 -30.58 3.96 -0.08
C HIS A 796 -32.00 3.42 0.07
N LEU A 797 -33.03 4.25 -0.11
CA LEU A 797 -34.42 3.82 -0.10
C LEU A 797 -34.78 3.05 -1.38
N PRO A 798 -35.62 1.98 -1.31
CA PRO A 798 -36.14 1.31 -2.50
C PRO A 798 -36.81 2.30 -3.47
N ALA A 799 -36.62 2.11 -4.77
CA ALA A 799 -37.02 3.07 -5.80
C ALA A 799 -38.54 3.37 -5.81
N ASP A 800 -39.36 2.41 -5.42
CA ASP A 800 -40.82 2.50 -5.33
C ASP A 800 -41.34 2.84 -3.93
N HIS A 801 -40.45 3.09 -2.96
CA HIS A 801 -40.84 3.39 -1.59
C HIS A 801 -41.47 4.80 -1.49
N PRO A 802 -42.69 4.94 -0.93
CA PRO A 802 -43.40 6.23 -0.87
C PRO A 802 -42.66 7.30 -0.05
N GLY A 803 -41.80 6.87 0.88
CA GLY A 803 -40.91 7.75 1.64
C GLY A 803 -39.98 8.61 0.77
N ARG A 804 -39.64 8.19 -0.47
CA ARG A 804 -38.81 8.99 -1.40
C ARG A 804 -39.46 10.33 -1.72
N GLU A 805 -40.76 10.36 -2.00
CA GLU A 805 -41.50 11.61 -2.23
C GLU A 805 -41.52 12.50 -0.98
N SER A 806 -41.67 11.89 0.20
CA SER A 806 -41.68 12.61 1.48
C SER A 806 -40.35 13.31 1.75
N LEU A 807 -39.22 12.60 1.59
CA LEU A 807 -37.90 13.17 1.82
C LEU A 807 -37.55 14.25 0.78
N ALA A 808 -37.90 14.04 -0.50
CA ALA A 808 -37.70 15.04 -1.54
C ALA A 808 -38.52 16.31 -1.28
N ALA A 809 -39.78 16.16 -0.86
CA ALA A 809 -40.64 17.29 -0.52
C ALA A 809 -40.12 18.08 0.70
N ILE A 810 -39.58 17.40 1.71
CA ILE A 810 -38.94 18.04 2.86
C ILE A 810 -37.69 18.81 2.41
N LEU A 811 -36.81 18.19 1.61
CA LEU A 811 -35.61 18.85 1.10
C LEU A 811 -35.95 20.10 0.30
N LYS A 812 -36.94 20.02 -0.59
CA LYS A 812 -37.41 21.18 -1.39
C LYS A 812 -37.91 22.32 -0.52
N ARG A 813 -38.66 22.03 0.55
CA ARG A 813 -39.10 23.05 1.52
C ARG A 813 -37.94 23.68 2.26
N LEU A 814 -36.98 22.87 2.73
CA LEU A 814 -35.80 23.35 3.44
C LEU A 814 -34.93 24.25 2.56
N VAL A 815 -34.62 23.83 1.34
CA VAL A 815 -33.82 24.63 0.40
C VAL A 815 -34.53 25.93 0.02
N ALA A 816 -35.85 25.88 -0.21
CA ALA A 816 -36.64 27.08 -0.46
C ALA A 816 -36.64 28.04 0.75
N ALA A 817 -36.62 27.53 1.98
CA ALA A 817 -36.52 28.33 3.19
C ALA A 817 -35.11 28.93 3.40
N LEU A 818 -34.05 28.23 3.00
CA LEU A 818 -32.66 28.70 3.13
C LEU A 818 -32.26 29.72 2.06
N ALA A 819 -32.87 29.66 0.86
CA ALA A 819 -32.48 30.48 -0.28
C ALA A 819 -32.53 32.01 -0.01
N PRO A 820 -33.56 32.57 0.67
CA PRO A 820 -33.60 34.00 1.01
C PRO A 820 -32.50 34.45 1.98
N TYR A 821 -31.88 33.51 2.71
CA TYR A 821 -30.84 33.78 3.70
C TYR A 821 -29.42 33.54 3.16
N GLN A 822 -29.26 33.23 1.87
CA GLN A 822 -27.96 33.13 1.23
C GLN A 822 -27.34 34.53 1.07
N HIS A 823 -26.18 34.75 1.67
CA HIS A 823 -25.46 36.03 1.62
C HIS A 823 -25.01 36.36 0.19
N GLN A 824 -24.64 37.61 -0.07
CA GLN A 824 -24.15 38.05 -1.39
C GLN A 824 -22.92 37.26 -1.86
N THR A 825 -22.07 36.82 -0.93
CA THR A 825 -20.91 35.94 -1.21
C THR A 825 -21.31 34.51 -1.58
N GLY A 826 -22.59 34.14 -1.47
CA GLY A 826 -23.08 32.78 -1.69
C GLY A 826 -23.11 31.91 -0.43
N LEU A 827 -22.55 32.38 0.68
CA LEU A 827 -22.45 31.62 1.94
C LEU A 827 -23.64 31.85 2.88
N TRP A 828 -23.73 31.08 3.96
CA TRP A 828 -24.71 31.26 5.04
C TRP A 828 -24.04 31.63 6.36
N TYR A 829 -24.75 32.42 7.15
CA TYR A 829 -24.34 32.81 8.49
C TYR A 829 -24.47 31.64 9.48
N GLN A 830 -23.66 31.65 10.55
CA GLN A 830 -23.77 30.75 11.70
C GLN A 830 -25.20 30.67 12.24
N VAL A 831 -25.89 31.81 12.32
CA VAL A 831 -27.34 31.90 12.56
C VAL A 831 -28.00 32.51 11.32
N PRO A 832 -28.60 31.71 10.42
CA PRO A 832 -28.96 32.16 9.06
C PRO A 832 -29.93 33.35 8.98
N ASP A 833 -30.95 33.41 9.84
CA ASP A 833 -31.97 34.47 9.85
C ASP A 833 -31.49 35.79 10.49
N GLN A 834 -30.35 35.76 11.18
CA GLN A 834 -29.80 36.90 11.90
C GLN A 834 -28.57 37.50 11.21
N GLY A 835 -28.44 37.36 9.88
CA GLY A 835 -27.30 37.90 9.10
C GLY A 835 -27.17 39.43 9.13
N HIS A 836 -28.19 40.15 9.58
CA HIS A 836 -28.17 41.60 9.74
C HIS A 836 -27.42 42.08 11.00
N ARG A 837 -27.08 41.16 11.92
CA ARG A 837 -26.37 41.49 13.17
C ARG A 837 -24.86 41.41 12.95
N ALA A 838 -24.14 42.44 13.39
CA ALA A 838 -22.72 42.64 13.08
C ALA A 838 -21.77 41.60 13.74
N ASP A 839 -22.21 40.94 14.81
CA ASP A 839 -21.44 39.91 15.53
C ASP A 839 -21.65 38.49 14.96
N ASN A 840 -22.62 38.32 14.06
CA ASN A 840 -22.79 37.09 13.28
C ASN A 840 -21.67 36.97 12.22
N TRP A 841 -21.53 35.79 11.63
CA TRP A 841 -20.42 35.49 10.73
C TRP A 841 -20.74 34.36 9.76
N LEU A 842 -20.15 34.41 8.57
CA LEU A 842 -20.30 33.38 7.54
C LEU A 842 -19.54 32.12 7.97
N GLU A 843 -20.25 31.00 8.01
CA GLU A 843 -19.75 29.76 8.61
C GLU A 843 -19.56 28.68 7.56
N ALA A 844 -18.35 28.11 7.52
CA ALA A 844 -17.91 27.21 6.47
C ALA A 844 -18.64 25.88 6.44
N SER A 845 -18.80 25.22 7.60
CA SER A 845 -19.30 23.84 7.62
C SER A 845 -20.78 23.76 7.23
N GLY A 846 -21.65 24.61 7.79
CA GLY A 846 -23.06 24.69 7.42
C GLY A 846 -23.24 25.06 5.95
N SER A 847 -22.45 26.03 5.45
CA SER A 847 -22.47 26.41 4.02
C SER A 847 -22.09 25.23 3.13
N ALA A 848 -21.02 24.50 3.45
CA ALA A 848 -20.60 23.31 2.71
C ALA A 848 -21.65 22.18 2.75
N MET A 849 -22.28 21.95 3.90
CA MET A 849 -23.37 20.96 4.02
C MET A 849 -24.59 21.32 3.18
N PHE A 850 -24.95 22.60 3.07
CA PHE A 850 -26.02 23.06 2.19
C PHE A 850 -25.65 22.86 0.71
N VAL A 851 -24.42 23.22 0.32
CA VAL A 851 -23.92 22.97 -1.05
C VAL A 851 -24.01 21.49 -1.39
N TYR A 852 -23.49 20.61 -0.52
CA TYR A 852 -23.55 19.16 -0.70
C TYR A 852 -24.99 18.66 -0.90
N ALA A 853 -25.90 19.03 0.01
CA ALA A 853 -27.27 18.54 -0.03
C ALA A 853 -28.05 19.04 -1.26
N ILE A 854 -27.83 20.29 -1.68
CA ILE A 854 -28.50 20.83 -2.87
C ILE A 854 -27.94 20.17 -4.14
N ALA A 855 -26.61 20.09 -4.28
CA ALA A 855 -25.96 19.47 -5.43
C ALA A 855 -26.37 17.99 -5.57
N LYS A 856 -26.28 17.22 -4.48
CA LYS A 856 -26.71 15.82 -4.45
C LYS A 856 -28.22 15.68 -4.69
N GLY A 857 -29.02 16.57 -4.14
CA GLY A 857 -30.48 16.59 -4.34
C GLY A 857 -30.86 16.78 -5.81
N VAL A 858 -30.16 17.65 -6.55
CA VAL A 858 -30.35 17.81 -8.00
C VAL A 858 -29.90 16.54 -8.74
N ARG A 859 -28.71 16.00 -8.43
CA ARG A 859 -28.20 14.76 -9.04
C ARG A 859 -29.16 13.57 -8.85
N LEU A 860 -29.75 13.44 -7.68
CA LEU A 860 -30.72 12.40 -7.35
C LEU A 860 -32.16 12.70 -7.81
N SER A 861 -32.37 13.82 -8.50
CA SER A 861 -33.70 14.31 -8.93
C SER A 861 -34.70 14.48 -7.77
N MET A 862 -34.20 14.74 -6.56
CA MET A 862 -35.02 15.21 -5.42
C MET A 862 -35.37 16.70 -5.55
N LEU A 863 -34.51 17.45 -6.24
CA LEU A 863 -34.66 18.87 -6.53
C LEU A 863 -34.60 19.10 -8.04
N ASP A 864 -35.39 20.07 -8.51
CA ASP A 864 -35.33 20.55 -9.88
C ASP A 864 -33.99 21.28 -10.13
N SER A 865 -33.49 21.27 -11.38
CA SER A 865 -32.22 21.93 -11.75
C SER A 865 -32.18 23.43 -11.44
N VAL A 866 -33.35 24.09 -11.32
CA VAL A 866 -33.47 25.51 -10.89
C VAL A 866 -32.85 25.79 -9.52
N TYR A 867 -32.66 24.78 -8.68
CA TYR A 867 -32.00 24.93 -7.38
C TYR A 867 -30.46 24.85 -7.46
N LEU A 868 -29.90 24.36 -8.57
CA LEU A 868 -28.45 24.18 -8.74
C LEU A 868 -27.65 25.49 -8.61
N PRO A 869 -28.10 26.65 -9.14
CA PRO A 869 -27.37 27.91 -8.98
C PRO A 869 -27.14 28.33 -7.52
N ILE A 870 -27.98 27.87 -6.59
CA ILE A 870 -27.80 28.12 -5.15
C ILE A 870 -26.54 27.38 -4.64
N ALA A 871 -26.35 26.13 -5.05
CA ALA A 871 -25.17 25.33 -4.71
C ALA A 871 -23.90 25.86 -5.38
N GLU A 872 -23.98 26.23 -6.67
CA GLU A 872 -22.85 26.81 -7.41
C GLU A 872 -22.33 28.09 -6.75
N ARG A 873 -23.25 29.01 -6.40
CA ARG A 873 -22.88 30.23 -5.65
C ARG A 873 -22.29 29.92 -4.28
N GLY A 874 -22.84 28.94 -3.58
CA GLY A 874 -22.33 28.53 -2.27
C GLY A 874 -20.93 27.91 -2.35
N TYR A 875 -20.68 27.08 -3.36
CA TYR A 875 -19.38 26.47 -3.58
C TYR A 875 -18.33 27.51 -3.98
N GLN A 876 -18.67 28.42 -4.89
CA GLN A 876 -17.79 29.52 -5.27
C GLN A 876 -17.48 30.43 -4.07
N GLY A 877 -18.49 30.73 -3.24
CA GLY A 877 -18.30 31.49 -2.00
C GLY A 877 -17.35 30.81 -1.00
N LEU A 878 -17.39 29.47 -0.90
CA LEU A 878 -16.43 28.72 -0.06
C LEU A 878 -15.00 28.91 -0.56
N LEU A 879 -14.80 28.78 -1.88
CA LEU A 879 -13.49 28.94 -2.52
C LEU A 879 -12.94 30.36 -2.42
N ASP A 880 -13.78 31.38 -2.63
CA ASP A 880 -13.33 32.77 -2.70
C ASP A 880 -13.12 33.39 -1.32
N GLU A 881 -13.98 33.07 -0.35
CA GLU A 881 -14.00 33.76 0.95
C GLU A 881 -13.35 32.96 2.06
N LEU A 882 -13.48 31.62 2.04
CA LEU A 882 -13.13 30.77 3.19
C LEU A 882 -11.95 29.84 2.93
N ILE A 883 -11.54 29.65 1.67
CA ILE A 883 -10.29 28.96 1.33
C ILE A 883 -9.14 29.96 1.21
N SER A 884 -8.02 29.67 1.87
CA SER A 884 -6.76 30.39 1.65
C SER A 884 -5.62 29.44 1.29
N VAL A 885 -4.60 29.95 0.59
CA VAL A 885 -3.37 29.19 0.28
C VAL A 885 -2.16 29.95 0.82
N GLU A 886 -1.46 29.35 1.79
CA GLU A 886 -0.29 29.90 2.46
C GLU A 886 0.89 28.92 2.25
N ASP A 887 1.99 29.36 1.66
CA ASP A 887 3.18 28.52 1.37
C ASP A 887 2.87 27.18 0.64
N GLY A 888 1.86 27.20 -0.23
CA GLY A 888 1.39 26.03 -0.98
C GLY A 888 0.40 25.13 -0.22
N VAL A 889 0.14 25.40 1.06
CA VAL A 889 -0.82 24.70 1.92
C VAL A 889 -2.21 25.33 1.81
N VAL A 890 -3.25 24.50 1.63
CA VAL A 890 -4.64 24.94 1.54
C VAL A 890 -5.26 24.92 2.93
N HIS A 891 -5.98 25.99 3.28
CA HIS A 891 -6.68 26.11 4.55
C HIS A 891 -8.17 26.39 4.37
N LEU A 892 -9.01 25.79 5.23
CA LEU A 892 -10.43 26.14 5.36
C LEU A 892 -10.63 26.96 6.63
N ASN A 893 -11.09 28.19 6.46
CA ASN A 893 -11.27 29.17 7.54
C ASN A 893 -12.73 29.22 8.01
N ASN A 894 -12.96 29.88 9.15
CA ASN A 894 -14.29 30.15 9.71
C ASN A 894 -15.17 28.90 9.86
N VAL A 895 -14.65 27.87 10.53
CA VAL A 895 -15.43 26.71 10.95
C VAL A 895 -15.85 26.88 12.41
N CYS A 896 -17.12 26.62 12.74
CA CYS A 896 -17.55 26.57 14.14
C CYS A 896 -16.97 25.30 14.80
N ARG A 897 -16.17 25.39 15.87
CA ARG A 897 -15.54 24.23 16.52
C ARG A 897 -16.55 23.22 17.05
N SER A 898 -17.57 23.70 17.77
CA SER A 898 -18.64 22.88 18.34
C SER A 898 -19.77 23.76 18.86
N ALA A 899 -21.01 23.27 18.74
CA ALA A 899 -22.19 23.82 19.43
C ALA A 899 -23.05 22.66 19.96
N GLY A 900 -24.09 22.96 20.72
CA GLY A 900 -24.92 21.98 21.45
C GLY A 900 -25.88 22.67 22.41
N LEU A 901 -26.73 21.91 23.09
CA LEU A 901 -27.76 22.42 24.00
C LEU A 901 -27.65 21.81 25.41
N GLY A 902 -28.02 22.58 26.44
CA GLY A 902 -27.98 22.16 27.85
C GLY A 902 -26.57 21.85 28.37
N GLY A 903 -26.46 20.98 29.37
CA GLY A 903 -25.17 20.58 29.98
C GLY A 903 -24.52 21.67 30.84
N GLU A 904 -23.25 21.48 31.20
CA GLU A 904 -22.46 22.43 31.99
C GLU A 904 -21.07 22.63 31.35
N PRO A 905 -20.61 23.88 31.10
CA PRO A 905 -21.36 25.13 31.26
C PRO A 905 -22.63 25.16 30.41
N TYR A 906 -23.68 25.83 30.90
CA TYR A 906 -25.00 25.79 30.28
C TYR A 906 -25.02 26.39 28.87
N ARG A 907 -25.45 25.56 27.90
CA ARG A 907 -25.56 25.95 26.48
C ARG A 907 -27.02 26.28 26.16
N SER A 908 -27.34 27.57 26.06
CA SER A 908 -28.72 28.06 25.93
C SER A 908 -29.36 27.78 24.57
N GLY A 909 -28.56 27.58 23.52
CA GLY A 909 -29.07 27.55 22.15
C GLY A 909 -29.59 28.89 21.63
N SER A 910 -29.32 29.98 22.34
CA SER A 910 -29.71 31.32 21.91
C SER A 910 -28.78 31.85 20.82
N TYR A 911 -29.17 32.95 20.19
CA TYR A 911 -28.31 33.67 19.23
C TYR A 911 -26.92 33.95 19.83
N GLU A 912 -26.89 34.52 21.04
CA GLU A 912 -25.66 34.93 21.73
C GLU A 912 -24.74 33.74 21.99
N TYR A 913 -25.31 32.57 22.30
CA TYR A 913 -24.55 31.35 22.46
C TYR A 913 -23.93 30.89 21.14
N TYR A 914 -24.70 30.83 20.03
CA TYR A 914 -24.16 30.33 18.77
C TYR A 914 -23.07 31.23 18.17
N VAL A 915 -23.23 32.56 18.24
CA VAL A 915 -22.25 33.49 17.64
C VAL A 915 -20.94 33.59 18.42
N THR A 916 -20.95 33.21 19.71
CA THR A 916 -19.78 33.20 20.59
C THR A 916 -19.01 31.86 20.58
N THR A 917 -19.50 30.85 19.85
CA THR A 917 -18.74 29.60 19.65
C THR A 917 -17.40 29.85 18.94
N ASP A 918 -16.39 29.05 19.29
CA ASP A 918 -15.05 29.20 18.73
C ASP A 918 -15.04 29.07 17.19
N ARG A 919 -14.42 30.06 16.54
CA ARG A 919 -14.15 30.07 15.10
C ARG A 919 -12.74 29.53 14.86
N VAL A 920 -12.62 28.47 14.07
CA VAL A 920 -11.38 27.73 13.89
C VAL A 920 -11.08 27.44 12.43
N ARG A 921 -9.82 27.13 12.17
CA ARG A 921 -9.29 26.74 10.86
C ARG A 921 -9.04 25.24 10.80
N ASP A 922 -9.29 24.64 9.66
CA ASP A 922 -9.03 23.22 9.35
C ASP A 922 -9.67 22.23 10.34
N ASP A 923 -10.80 22.60 10.93
CA ASP A 923 -11.54 21.74 11.85
C ASP A 923 -12.29 20.66 11.08
N ALA A 924 -12.34 19.45 11.64
CA ALA A 924 -12.86 18.25 11.00
C ALA A 924 -14.30 18.40 10.50
N HIS A 925 -15.16 19.17 11.20
CA HIS A 925 -16.54 19.42 10.76
C HIS A 925 -16.56 20.17 9.42
N GLY A 926 -15.68 21.15 9.27
CA GLY A 926 -15.56 21.95 8.05
C GLY A 926 -14.87 21.17 6.94
N ILE A 927 -13.74 20.51 7.24
CA ILE A 927 -12.99 19.72 6.25
C ILE A 927 -13.89 18.66 5.63
N GLY A 928 -14.52 17.81 6.45
CA GLY A 928 -15.34 16.73 5.91
C GLY A 928 -16.55 17.21 5.13
N ALA A 929 -17.24 18.27 5.60
CA ALA A 929 -18.33 18.88 4.85
C ALA A 929 -17.88 19.49 3.51
N PHE A 930 -16.72 20.14 3.48
CA PHE A 930 -16.16 20.71 2.25
C PHE A 930 -15.76 19.62 1.24
N LEU A 931 -15.13 18.52 1.69
CA LEU A 931 -14.78 17.40 0.82
C LEU A 931 -16.03 16.75 0.21
N LEU A 932 -17.10 16.57 1.00
CA LEU A 932 -18.38 16.08 0.51
C LEU A 932 -18.98 17.05 -0.53
N ALA A 933 -19.06 18.34 -0.21
CA ALA A 933 -19.57 19.36 -1.13
C ALA A 933 -18.80 19.38 -2.46
N ALA A 934 -17.47 19.39 -2.40
CA ALA A 934 -16.62 19.37 -3.57
C ALA A 934 -16.81 18.10 -4.41
N SER A 935 -17.01 16.94 -3.78
CA SER A 935 -17.23 15.69 -4.52
C SER A 935 -18.50 15.76 -5.40
N GLU A 936 -19.59 16.32 -4.88
CA GLU A 936 -20.84 16.47 -5.64
C GLU A 936 -20.73 17.56 -6.73
N MET A 937 -20.04 18.66 -6.44
CA MET A 937 -19.80 19.71 -7.44
C MET A 937 -18.94 19.20 -8.60
N LEU A 938 -17.92 18.37 -8.32
CA LEU A 938 -17.11 17.72 -9.36
C LEU A 938 -17.94 16.77 -10.24
N ILE A 939 -18.89 16.02 -9.67
CA ILE A 939 -19.83 15.18 -10.46
C ILE A 939 -20.60 16.05 -11.45
N ILE A 940 -21.14 17.17 -10.96
CA ILE A 940 -21.97 18.07 -11.76
C ILE A 940 -21.15 18.73 -12.87
N GLU A 941 -19.94 19.20 -12.57
CA GLU A 941 -19.02 19.78 -13.56
C GLU A 941 -18.61 18.78 -14.65
N GLN A 942 -18.31 17.53 -14.28
CA GLN A 942 -17.86 16.49 -15.20
C GLN A 942 -18.98 15.93 -16.07
N SER A 943 -20.23 15.94 -15.60
CA SER A 943 -21.37 15.39 -16.32
C SER A 943 -21.68 16.11 -17.64
N GLY A 944 -21.24 17.36 -17.82
CA GLY A 944 -21.34 18.10 -19.09
C GLY A 944 -22.76 18.28 -19.64
N ASP A 945 -23.79 17.91 -18.89
CA ASP A 945 -25.15 17.81 -19.37
C ASP A 945 -25.79 19.21 -19.41
N SER A 946 -25.90 19.77 -20.62
CA SER A 946 -26.57 21.04 -20.87
C SER A 946 -28.05 21.04 -20.45
N SER A 947 -28.65 19.87 -20.15
CA SER A 947 -30.02 19.78 -19.62
C SER A 947 -30.12 20.03 -18.11
N LEU A 948 -29.03 19.84 -17.35
CA LEU A 948 -28.91 20.25 -15.94
C LEU A 948 -28.59 21.73 -15.79
N ARG A 949 -28.07 22.35 -16.86
CA ARG A 949 -27.76 23.78 -16.99
C ARG A 949 -28.70 24.43 -18.03
N SER A 950 -30.01 24.32 -17.84
CA SER A 950 -30.96 24.99 -18.74
C SER A 950 -30.99 26.51 -18.52
N GLU A 951 -31.03 27.25 -19.64
CA GLU A 951 -31.08 28.72 -19.83
C GLU A 951 -31.55 29.62 -18.68
#